data_AF-A0AAU1W6D1-F1
#
_entry.id   AF-A0AAU1W6D1-F1
#
_cell.length_a   1.000
_cell.length_b   1.000
_cell.length_c   1.000
_cell.angle_alpha   90.00
_cell.angle_beta   90.00
_cell.angle_gamma   90.00
#
_symmetry.space_group_name_H-M   'P 1'
#
loop_
_entity.id
_entity.type
_entity.pdbx_description
1 polymer ?
#
loop_
_entity_poly.entity_id
_entity_poly.type
_entity_poly.pdbx_seq_one_letter_code
_entity_poly.pdbx_strand_id
1 'polypeptide(L)'
;MSANSSDVQFDPTALAANREPDGLAALLPRWHLLRDAEEGEPLRALLAVIAEQLDRVRDGVEQGYEDLFVETAAPWVLPYLGDLVGYRTLPGYERVLTAGLHEGGRAALAEAVAPRADVAATVAGRRRKGTLHLLEEISGQVAGWPARAVELSRLVAHHQSVKLYRDAAAERGRLLDLRDGSALALAGGPFDSTARTVDVRRADSSKTQGGWTPAGVGLFVWRLRAYSLTSSPAYCIDRARNLYTFSILGHDSPLVTEPVPEPSPTHIATADNVPAFITRRLLHDRLLDYYGPGKSFVVRRDGEDKPVPPSDIVVTDLSDWRYRPKRGQVAVDPELGRIAFGARSAPRQGVWVDYHYASGADMGGGEYERPDRVDRPDAAFYRVGPGQPYRQIMDAYRAWRDDRRADRTGPDGIIEITHSGAYQEQLDFDLDPGDRLELRAAEGTRPVMRLLDWYSNRPDALNIRAVDDDCAPHERPRIVLDGLLVAGRGINVTGPMGGVVLRHTTLVPGWSLEPECEPHSPDEPSIVLERTTACLQIEHSVLGTIEVIGDEVGEDPLDIHLRDSILDATGHDREALSAPDCRLAHAVLHAHRTTVIGEVHTHAVEIAENSVFTGRLQVARRGIGCLRYSYVPTGSRTPRRHRCRPDLTPGVQPLFAAVRYGTPWYGQLADGCPEELRRGADDGAEMGAFHDLYRPQREDGLRARLAEYTPAGTDAGIFFVT
;
A
#
# COMPACT_ATOMS: atom_id res chain seq x y z
N MET A 1 5.26 -51.01 59.69
CA MET A 1 6.47 -51.30 58.88
C MET A 1 6.06 -51.32 57.43
N SER A 2 6.19 -50.20 56.73
CA SER A 2 6.04 -50.14 55.27
C SER A 2 7.08 -49.17 54.75
N ALA A 3 7.89 -49.67 53.84
CA ALA A 3 9.05 -49.03 53.26
C ALA A 3 8.66 -47.98 52.20
N ASN A 4 9.60 -47.06 51.96
CA ASN A 4 9.63 -46.05 50.90
C ASN A 4 9.35 -46.60 49.49
N SER A 5 8.65 -45.79 48.71
CA SER A 5 8.96 -45.52 47.29
C SER A 5 8.25 -44.20 46.96
N SER A 6 8.99 -43.10 47.09
CA SER A 6 8.62 -41.83 46.45
C SER A 6 9.45 -41.75 45.18
N ASP A 7 9.07 -42.54 44.18
CA ASP A 7 9.52 -42.31 42.81
C ASP A 7 8.87 -41.01 42.34
N VAL A 8 9.65 -39.93 42.42
CA VAL A 8 9.36 -38.71 41.65
C VAL A 8 9.52 -39.13 40.20
N GLN A 9 8.42 -39.44 39.53
CA GLN A 9 8.41 -39.63 38.08
C GLN A 9 8.88 -38.31 37.46
N PHE A 10 10.11 -38.34 36.95
CA PHE A 10 10.66 -37.30 36.10
C PHE A 10 9.84 -37.34 34.81
N ASP A 11 8.90 -36.42 34.65
CA ASP A 11 8.15 -36.26 33.41
C ASP A 11 8.91 -35.27 32.51
N PRO A 12 9.62 -35.74 31.47
CA PRO A 12 10.35 -34.86 30.56
C PRO A 12 9.43 -33.97 29.72
N THR A 13 8.11 -34.22 29.70
CA THR A 13 7.16 -33.39 28.94
C THR A 13 6.79 -32.09 29.66
N ALA A 14 6.93 -32.02 30.99
CA ALA A 14 6.73 -30.77 31.74
C ALA A 14 7.82 -29.71 31.45
N LEU A 15 8.99 -30.14 30.97
CA LEU A 15 10.11 -29.27 30.59
C LEU A 15 9.87 -28.48 29.31
N ALA A 16 8.87 -28.87 28.50
CA ALA A 16 8.51 -28.20 27.26
C ALA A 16 7.49 -27.06 27.48
N ALA A 17 6.92 -26.88 28.68
CA ALA A 17 5.68 -26.12 28.83
C ALA A 17 5.79 -24.69 29.34
N ASN A 18 6.77 -24.32 30.19
CA ASN A 18 6.80 -22.95 30.75
C ASN A 18 8.12 -22.23 30.45
N ARG A 19 8.08 -21.42 29.38
CA ARG A 19 9.00 -20.28 29.13
C ARG A 19 8.73 -19.17 30.15
N GLU A 20 8.85 -19.49 31.44
CA GLU A 20 8.65 -18.56 32.55
C GLU A 20 9.99 -18.27 33.22
N PRO A 21 10.21 -17.04 33.71
CA PRO A 21 11.46 -16.68 34.42
C PRO A 21 11.74 -17.61 35.61
N ASP A 22 10.71 -18.23 36.19
CA ASP A 22 10.85 -19.15 37.32
C ASP A 22 10.94 -20.64 36.92
N GLY A 23 11.03 -20.97 35.62
CA GLY A 23 11.05 -22.35 35.14
C GLY A 23 12.21 -23.19 35.72
N LEU A 24 13.39 -22.59 35.93
CA LEU A 24 14.51 -23.25 36.62
C LEU A 24 14.31 -23.34 38.13
N ALA A 25 13.67 -22.34 38.74
CA ALA A 25 13.36 -22.35 40.18
C ALA A 25 12.36 -23.45 40.52
N ALA A 26 11.40 -23.73 39.62
CA ALA A 26 10.43 -24.82 39.76
C ALA A 26 11.06 -26.22 39.80
N LEU A 27 12.29 -26.38 39.29
CA LEU A 27 13.04 -27.64 39.33
C LEU A 27 13.78 -27.86 40.66
N LEU A 28 13.83 -26.85 41.55
CA LEU A 28 14.47 -26.99 42.85
C LEU A 28 13.59 -27.76 43.85
N PRO A 29 14.19 -28.53 44.77
CA PRO A 29 13.44 -29.11 45.88
C PRO A 29 12.75 -28.03 46.71
N ARG A 30 11.50 -28.28 47.11
CA ARG A 30 10.64 -27.34 47.84
C ARG A 30 11.26 -26.72 49.10
N TRP A 31 12.17 -27.45 49.76
CA TRP A 31 12.92 -26.95 50.92
C TRP A 31 13.81 -25.73 50.59
N HIS A 32 14.45 -25.71 49.43
CA HIS A 32 15.29 -24.59 49.01
C HIS A 32 14.46 -23.35 48.66
N LEU A 33 13.29 -23.54 48.04
CA LEU A 33 12.36 -22.45 47.73
C LEU A 33 11.81 -21.76 48.98
N LEU A 34 11.47 -22.55 50.02
CA LEU A 34 11.01 -22.01 51.30
C LEU A 34 12.08 -21.16 51.99
N ARG A 35 13.34 -21.64 52.00
CA ARG A 35 14.45 -20.92 52.61
C ARG A 35 14.82 -19.66 51.83
N ASP A 36 14.76 -19.72 50.50
CA ASP A 36 15.01 -18.55 49.65
C ASP A 36 13.94 -17.47 49.86
N ALA A 37 12.67 -17.85 50.02
CA ALA A 37 11.59 -16.92 50.35
C ALA A 37 11.79 -16.25 51.72
N GLU A 38 12.35 -16.96 52.71
CA GLU A 38 12.72 -16.38 54.01
C GLU A 38 13.88 -15.36 53.91
N GLU A 39 14.76 -15.51 52.92
CA GLU A 39 15.93 -14.64 52.69
C GLU A 39 15.69 -13.54 51.63
N GLY A 40 14.46 -13.41 51.11
CA GLY A 40 14.07 -12.37 50.15
C GLY A 40 14.28 -12.74 48.67
N GLU A 41 14.26 -14.03 48.35
CA GLU A 41 14.32 -14.61 47.00
C GLU A 41 15.61 -14.37 46.15
N PRO A 42 16.83 -14.25 46.73
CA PRO A 42 18.04 -14.02 45.94
C PRO A 42 18.40 -15.18 44.99
N LEU A 43 18.12 -16.43 45.35
CA LEU A 43 18.37 -17.60 44.50
C LEU A 43 17.40 -17.64 43.32
N ARG A 44 16.11 -17.35 43.54
CA ARG A 44 15.12 -17.22 42.46
C ARG A 44 15.55 -16.15 41.46
N ALA A 45 15.95 -14.97 41.94
CA ALA A 45 16.43 -13.88 41.09
C ALA A 45 17.65 -14.29 40.24
N LEU A 46 18.62 -15.00 40.83
CA LEU A 46 19.77 -15.54 40.10
C LEU A 46 19.35 -16.58 39.05
N LEU A 47 18.47 -17.51 39.42
CA LEU A 47 17.97 -18.53 38.51
C LEU A 47 17.14 -17.96 37.37
N ALA A 48 16.42 -16.85 37.59
CA ALA A 48 15.70 -16.16 36.53
C ALA A 48 16.65 -15.59 35.47
N VAL A 49 17.77 -14.99 35.87
CA VAL A 49 18.79 -14.51 34.93
C VAL A 49 19.45 -15.67 34.17
N ILE A 50 19.69 -16.80 34.84
CA ILE A 50 20.24 -18.01 34.18
C ILE A 50 19.22 -18.62 33.21
N ALA A 51 17.93 -18.64 33.58
CA ALA A 51 16.84 -19.11 32.73
C ALA A 51 16.77 -18.28 31.45
N GLU A 52 16.89 -16.95 31.53
CA GLU A 52 16.93 -16.06 30.37
C GLU A 52 18.07 -16.40 29.41
N GLN A 53 19.28 -16.72 29.91
CA GLN A 53 20.39 -17.14 29.05
C GLN A 53 20.19 -18.54 28.46
N LEU A 54 19.62 -19.47 29.24
CA LEU A 54 19.30 -20.82 28.78
C LEU A 54 18.27 -20.77 27.65
N ASP A 55 17.25 -19.92 27.79
CA ASP A 55 16.23 -19.73 26.77
C ASP A 55 16.82 -19.13 25.50
N ARG A 56 17.74 -18.16 25.59
CA ARG A 56 18.50 -17.69 24.40
C ARG A 56 19.28 -18.80 23.69
N VAL A 57 19.90 -19.71 24.45
CA VAL A 57 20.62 -20.85 23.85
C VAL A 57 19.65 -21.85 23.23
N ARG A 58 18.51 -22.13 23.89
CA ARG A 58 17.46 -22.98 23.34
C ARG A 58 16.89 -22.40 22.05
N ASP A 59 16.54 -21.13 22.04
CA ASP A 59 16.07 -20.41 20.86
C ASP A 59 17.11 -20.48 19.74
N GLY A 60 18.40 -20.30 20.07
CA GLY A 60 19.48 -20.44 19.09
C GLY A 60 19.61 -21.86 18.51
N VAL A 61 19.39 -22.90 19.32
CA VAL A 61 19.41 -24.31 18.86
C VAL A 61 18.17 -24.63 18.03
N GLU A 62 16.98 -24.20 18.48
CA GLU A 62 15.72 -24.33 17.74
C GLU A 62 15.85 -23.64 16.38
N GLN A 63 16.28 -22.37 16.36
CA GLN A 63 16.55 -21.65 15.12
C GLN A 63 17.59 -22.34 14.25
N GLY A 64 18.63 -22.95 14.83
CA GLY A 64 19.62 -23.73 14.09
C GLY A 64 19.05 -24.98 13.38
N TYR A 65 17.99 -25.60 13.93
CA TYR A 65 17.26 -26.66 13.24
C TYR A 65 16.32 -26.10 12.16
N GLU A 66 15.66 -24.97 12.42
CA GLU A 66 14.84 -24.27 11.43
C GLU A 66 15.70 -23.79 10.23
N ASP A 67 16.95 -23.40 10.47
CA ASP A 67 17.93 -22.98 9.46
C ASP A 67 18.30 -24.09 8.45
N LEU A 68 17.87 -25.34 8.67
CA LEU A 68 18.04 -26.45 7.72
C LEU A 68 16.99 -26.46 6.61
N PHE A 69 15.87 -25.76 6.78
CA PHE A 69 14.74 -25.75 5.83
C PHE A 69 14.53 -24.35 5.25
N VAL A 70 14.33 -24.25 3.94
CA VAL A 70 14.23 -22.94 3.26
C VAL A 70 13.01 -22.13 3.71
N GLU A 71 11.95 -22.83 4.15
CA GLU A 71 10.70 -22.27 4.63
C GLU A 71 10.83 -21.57 5.98
N THR A 72 11.72 -22.04 6.85
CA THR A 72 11.85 -21.58 8.24
C THR A 72 13.22 -20.98 8.57
N ALA A 73 14.20 -21.15 7.68
CA ALA A 73 15.53 -20.59 7.85
C ALA A 73 15.52 -19.06 7.97
N ALA A 74 16.43 -18.56 8.81
CA ALA A 74 16.70 -17.14 8.93
C ALA A 74 17.17 -16.55 7.57
N PRO A 75 16.80 -15.31 7.23
CA PRO A 75 17.09 -14.74 5.90
C PRO A 75 18.58 -14.77 5.50
N TRP A 76 19.49 -14.63 6.46
CA TRP A 76 20.93 -14.66 6.21
C TRP A 76 21.47 -16.06 5.83
N VAL A 77 20.74 -17.13 6.16
CA VAL A 77 21.11 -18.53 5.87
C VAL A 77 20.74 -18.94 4.44
N LEU A 78 19.71 -18.29 3.86
CA LEU A 78 19.17 -18.64 2.55
C LEU A 78 20.21 -18.72 1.41
N PRO A 79 21.18 -17.79 1.29
CA PRO A 79 22.21 -17.91 0.26
C PRO A 79 23.07 -19.17 0.41
N TYR A 80 23.35 -19.60 1.65
CA TYR A 80 24.15 -20.79 1.91
C TYR A 80 23.39 -22.07 1.55
N LEU A 81 22.09 -22.14 1.85
CA LEU A 81 21.22 -23.23 1.37
C LEU A 81 21.15 -23.24 -0.16
N GLY A 82 21.03 -22.05 -0.76
CA GLY A 82 21.05 -21.86 -2.20
C GLY A 82 22.33 -22.40 -2.85
N ASP A 83 23.50 -22.12 -2.28
CA ASP A 83 24.79 -22.56 -2.82
C ASP A 83 24.86 -24.09 -2.98
N LEU A 84 24.22 -24.86 -2.09
CA LEU A 84 24.15 -26.33 -2.18
C LEU A 84 23.42 -26.83 -3.44
N VAL A 85 22.42 -26.07 -3.91
CA VAL A 85 21.66 -26.36 -5.14
C VAL A 85 22.15 -25.56 -6.35
N GLY A 86 23.27 -24.84 -6.17
CA GLY A 86 23.89 -24.00 -7.18
C GLY A 86 23.08 -22.75 -7.52
N TYR A 87 22.29 -22.24 -6.57
CA TYR A 87 21.70 -20.90 -6.63
C TYR A 87 22.77 -19.85 -6.88
N ARG A 88 22.41 -18.77 -7.57
CA ARG A 88 23.27 -17.59 -7.70
C ARG A 88 22.56 -16.43 -7.05
N THR A 89 23.22 -15.76 -6.10
CA THR A 89 22.70 -14.55 -5.47
C THR A 89 22.38 -13.49 -6.51
N LEU A 90 21.29 -12.77 -6.30
CA LEU A 90 20.87 -11.72 -7.22
C LEU A 90 21.77 -10.48 -7.07
N PRO A 91 21.88 -9.65 -8.12
CA PRO A 91 22.64 -8.40 -8.06
C PRO A 91 22.19 -7.52 -6.89
N GLY A 92 23.14 -6.91 -6.18
CA GLY A 92 22.85 -5.99 -5.08
C GLY A 92 22.85 -6.62 -3.68
N TYR A 93 22.96 -7.95 -3.55
CA TYR A 93 22.98 -8.63 -2.24
C TYR A 93 24.13 -8.14 -1.34
N GLU A 94 25.24 -7.72 -1.95
CA GLU A 94 26.39 -7.11 -1.27
C GLU A 94 25.99 -5.94 -0.35
N ARG A 95 24.94 -5.18 -0.71
CA ARG A 95 24.45 -4.05 0.07
C ARG A 95 23.79 -4.48 1.38
N VAL A 96 23.14 -5.64 1.40
CA VAL A 96 22.59 -6.25 2.62
C VAL A 96 23.70 -6.51 3.64
N LEU A 97 24.93 -6.75 3.19
CA LEU A 97 26.08 -7.02 4.06
C LEU A 97 26.73 -5.74 4.63
N THR A 98 26.38 -4.56 4.11
CA THR A 98 26.99 -3.30 4.54
C THR A 98 26.37 -2.77 5.84
N ALA A 99 27.23 -2.26 6.74
CA ALA A 99 26.80 -1.60 7.97
C ALA A 99 26.28 -0.18 7.65
N GLY A 100 25.05 0.15 8.06
CA GLY A 100 24.45 1.47 7.84
C GLY A 100 22.96 1.47 7.51
N LEU A 101 22.38 0.31 7.19
CA LEU A 101 20.93 0.13 7.03
C LEU A 101 20.24 0.11 8.41
N HIS A 102 19.06 0.71 8.52
CA HIS A 102 18.21 0.60 9.71
C HIS A 102 17.74 -0.85 9.91
N GLU A 103 17.48 -1.28 11.16
CA GLU A 103 17.22 -2.71 11.52
C GLU A 103 16.08 -3.36 10.69
N GLY A 104 15.06 -2.60 10.27
CA GLY A 104 13.99 -3.08 9.38
C GLY A 104 14.35 -3.09 7.88
N GLY A 105 15.03 -2.06 7.39
CA GLY A 105 15.38 -1.93 5.96
C GLY A 105 16.34 -3.01 5.47
N ARG A 106 17.21 -3.51 6.35
CA ARG A 106 18.12 -4.61 6.01
C ARG A 106 17.38 -5.90 5.69
N ALA A 107 16.37 -6.25 6.48
CA ALA A 107 15.58 -7.45 6.28
C ALA A 107 14.70 -7.33 5.03
N ALA A 108 14.06 -6.17 4.83
CA ALA A 108 13.25 -5.90 3.65
C ALA A 108 14.07 -5.94 2.35
N LEU A 109 15.27 -5.35 2.34
CA LEU A 109 16.20 -5.43 1.22
C LEU A 109 16.69 -6.88 0.98
N ALA A 110 16.97 -7.64 2.05
CA ALA A 110 17.36 -9.04 1.93
C ALA A 110 16.25 -9.86 1.26
N GLU A 111 15.00 -9.68 1.66
CA GLU A 111 13.85 -10.34 1.04
C GLU A 111 13.66 -9.91 -0.42
N ALA A 112 13.91 -8.64 -0.76
CA ALA A 112 13.81 -8.16 -2.14
C ALA A 112 14.91 -8.69 -3.06
N VAL A 113 16.11 -8.99 -2.54
CA VAL A 113 17.29 -9.38 -3.32
C VAL A 113 17.63 -10.88 -3.21
N ALA A 114 17.08 -11.58 -2.22
CA ALA A 114 17.16 -13.03 -2.11
C ALA A 114 15.83 -13.59 -1.57
N PRO A 115 14.73 -13.49 -2.35
CA PRO A 115 13.44 -14.00 -1.91
C PRO A 115 13.53 -15.50 -1.60
N ARG A 116 12.96 -15.92 -0.47
CA ARG A 116 12.90 -17.34 -0.07
C ARG A 116 12.34 -18.22 -1.18
N ALA A 117 11.31 -17.73 -1.87
CA ALA A 117 10.66 -18.43 -2.97
C ALA A 117 11.59 -18.73 -4.15
N ASP A 118 12.48 -17.80 -4.52
CA ASP A 118 13.47 -17.99 -5.62
C ASP A 118 14.50 -19.06 -5.24
N VAL A 119 15.00 -19.04 -4.00
CA VAL A 119 15.93 -20.07 -3.49
C VAL A 119 15.26 -21.44 -3.51
N ALA A 120 14.07 -21.55 -2.93
CA ALA A 120 13.30 -22.81 -2.87
C ALA A 120 12.99 -23.38 -4.26
N ALA A 121 12.61 -22.52 -5.21
CA ALA A 121 12.21 -22.93 -6.55
C ALA A 121 13.37 -23.35 -7.47
N THR A 122 14.62 -23.10 -7.08
CA THR A 122 15.81 -23.26 -7.95
C THR A 122 15.89 -24.63 -8.63
N VAL A 123 15.69 -25.73 -7.89
CA VAL A 123 15.76 -27.08 -8.46
C VAL A 123 14.62 -27.33 -9.45
N ALA A 124 13.41 -26.91 -9.11
CA ALA A 124 12.22 -27.08 -9.95
C ALA A 124 12.30 -26.21 -11.23
N GLY A 125 12.79 -24.97 -11.11
CA GLY A 125 13.04 -24.07 -12.23
C GLY A 125 14.07 -24.65 -13.20
N ARG A 126 15.18 -25.19 -12.69
CA ARG A 126 16.22 -25.80 -13.55
C ARG A 126 15.74 -27.00 -14.35
N ARG A 127 14.83 -27.79 -13.78
CA ARG A 127 14.20 -28.92 -14.49
C ARG A 127 13.26 -28.47 -15.62
N ARG A 128 12.74 -27.24 -15.55
CA ARG A 128 11.78 -26.66 -16.52
C ARG A 128 12.38 -25.52 -17.34
N LYS A 129 13.70 -25.38 -17.35
CA LYS A 129 14.41 -24.30 -18.03
C LYS A 129 14.02 -24.23 -19.52
N GLY A 130 13.78 -23.03 -20.02
CA GLY A 130 13.37 -22.79 -21.40
C GLY A 130 11.87 -22.96 -21.67
N THR A 131 11.05 -23.23 -20.66
CA THR A 131 9.58 -23.19 -20.79
C THR A 131 9.05 -21.77 -20.59
N LEU A 132 7.96 -21.43 -21.29
CA LEU A 132 7.41 -20.07 -21.27
C LEU A 132 6.76 -19.72 -19.92
N HIS A 133 5.95 -20.63 -19.36
CA HIS A 133 5.31 -20.45 -18.05
C HIS A 133 6.33 -20.24 -16.92
N LEU A 134 7.49 -20.89 -16.97
CA LEU A 134 8.54 -20.66 -15.96
C LEU A 134 8.96 -19.19 -15.89
N LEU A 135 8.92 -18.43 -16.99
CA LEU A 135 9.25 -17.01 -16.96
C LEU A 135 8.21 -16.18 -16.18
N GLU A 136 6.94 -16.59 -16.23
CA GLU A 136 5.85 -16.00 -15.43
C GLU A 136 6.03 -16.35 -13.95
N GLU A 137 6.33 -17.61 -13.65
CA GLU A 137 6.59 -18.11 -12.30
C GLU A 137 7.80 -17.41 -11.65
N ILE A 138 8.89 -17.20 -12.41
CA ILE A 138 10.08 -16.46 -11.97
C ILE A 138 9.71 -15.01 -11.62
N SER A 139 8.84 -14.35 -12.39
CA SER A 139 8.38 -13.00 -12.07
C SER A 139 7.67 -12.94 -10.72
N GLY A 140 6.79 -13.91 -10.44
CA GLY A 140 6.12 -14.04 -9.15
C GLY A 140 7.10 -14.33 -8.00
N GLN A 141 8.05 -15.25 -8.19
CA GLN A 141 8.99 -15.69 -7.16
C GLN A 141 10.08 -14.66 -6.83
N VAL A 142 10.59 -13.97 -7.85
CA VAL A 142 11.72 -13.03 -7.70
C VAL A 142 11.23 -11.62 -7.40
N ALA A 143 10.22 -11.17 -8.13
CA ALA A 143 9.76 -9.79 -8.06
C ALA A 143 8.40 -9.64 -7.38
N GLY A 144 7.67 -10.72 -7.09
CA GLY A 144 6.30 -10.64 -6.56
C GLY A 144 5.32 -10.01 -7.55
N TRP A 145 5.63 -10.03 -8.85
CA TRP A 145 4.83 -9.38 -9.87
C TRP A 145 4.15 -10.41 -10.77
N PRO A 146 2.80 -10.38 -10.88
CA PRO A 146 2.09 -11.14 -11.90
C PRO A 146 2.62 -10.78 -13.29
N ALA A 147 2.76 -11.79 -14.13
CA ALA A 147 3.32 -11.59 -15.45
C ALA A 147 2.71 -12.52 -16.49
N ARG A 148 2.84 -12.12 -17.76
CA ARG A 148 2.50 -12.91 -18.93
C ARG A 148 3.68 -12.97 -19.86
N ALA A 149 4.10 -14.18 -20.18
CA ALA A 149 5.18 -14.43 -21.11
C ALA A 149 4.62 -14.69 -22.52
N VAL A 150 5.16 -13.98 -23.50
CA VAL A 150 4.70 -14.01 -24.90
C VAL A 150 5.88 -14.29 -25.81
N GLU A 151 5.78 -15.35 -26.61
CA GLU A 151 6.69 -15.59 -27.72
C GLU A 151 6.39 -14.58 -28.84
N LEU A 152 7.17 -13.50 -28.91
CA LEU A 152 6.95 -12.40 -29.87
C LEU A 152 7.06 -12.91 -31.32
N SER A 153 7.85 -13.96 -31.55
CA SER A 153 7.95 -14.67 -32.83
C SER A 153 6.63 -15.20 -33.37
N ARG A 154 5.67 -15.54 -32.50
CA ARG A 154 4.32 -16.00 -32.91
C ARG A 154 3.46 -14.86 -33.45
N LEU A 155 3.78 -13.63 -33.06
CA LEU A 155 3.08 -12.42 -33.47
C LEU A 155 3.74 -11.77 -34.69
N VAL A 156 4.92 -12.23 -35.14
CA VAL A 156 5.57 -11.68 -36.34
C VAL A 156 4.92 -12.22 -37.63
N ALA A 157 4.45 -11.30 -38.48
CA ALA A 157 3.99 -11.61 -39.81
C ALA A 157 5.14 -12.12 -40.68
N HIS A 158 4.96 -13.29 -41.31
CA HIS A 158 5.92 -13.87 -42.25
C HIS A 158 5.19 -14.68 -43.33
N HIS A 159 5.80 -14.79 -44.50
CA HIS A 159 5.28 -15.65 -45.57
C HIS A 159 5.64 -17.11 -45.28
N GLN A 160 4.63 -17.97 -45.17
CA GLN A 160 4.84 -19.40 -44.93
C GLN A 160 5.41 -20.08 -46.18
N SER A 161 6.41 -20.94 -45.99
CA SER A 161 6.90 -21.83 -47.04
C SER A 161 5.83 -22.87 -47.39
N VAL A 162 5.49 -23.01 -48.67
CA VAL A 162 4.54 -24.02 -49.18
C VAL A 162 4.97 -25.45 -48.83
N LYS A 163 6.28 -25.69 -48.59
CA LYS A 163 6.81 -27.00 -48.16
C LYS A 163 6.56 -27.32 -46.69
N LEU A 164 6.29 -26.32 -45.86
CA LEU A 164 6.07 -26.43 -44.42
C LEU A 164 4.65 -25.97 -44.05
N TYR A 165 3.68 -26.32 -44.89
CA TYR A 165 2.27 -26.02 -44.62
C TYR A 165 1.83 -26.80 -43.37
N ARG A 166 1.66 -26.07 -42.27
CA ARG A 166 1.07 -26.53 -41.00
C ARG A 166 -0.23 -25.75 -40.81
N ASP A 167 -1.32 -26.42 -40.45
CA ASP A 167 -2.63 -25.78 -40.22
C ASP A 167 -2.55 -24.65 -39.18
N ALA A 168 -1.74 -24.81 -38.12
CA ALA A 168 -1.51 -23.77 -37.11
C ALA A 168 -0.75 -22.52 -37.61
N ALA A 169 -0.09 -22.61 -38.76
CA ALA A 169 0.59 -21.49 -39.41
C ALA A 169 -0.26 -20.83 -40.51
N ALA A 170 -1.41 -21.42 -40.88
CA ALA A 170 -2.35 -20.84 -41.84
C ALA A 170 -3.04 -19.57 -41.30
N GLU A 171 -2.96 -19.30 -39.98
CA GLU A 171 -3.43 -18.09 -39.31
C GLU A 171 -2.46 -16.89 -39.45
N ARG A 172 -1.20 -17.14 -39.84
CA ARG A 172 -0.11 -16.15 -39.71
C ARG A 172 0.11 -15.37 -41.02
N GLY A 173 0.17 -14.04 -40.90
CA GLY A 173 0.26 -13.14 -42.07
C GLY A 173 -1.08 -12.87 -42.77
N ARG A 174 -2.21 -13.14 -42.09
CA ARG A 174 -3.55 -12.72 -42.55
C ARG A 174 -3.74 -11.22 -42.36
N LEU A 175 -4.67 -10.66 -43.12
CA LEU A 175 -5.20 -9.33 -42.83
C LEU A 175 -5.94 -9.37 -41.48
N LEU A 176 -5.86 -8.27 -40.73
CA LEU A 176 -6.55 -8.12 -39.46
C LEU A 176 -8.07 -8.25 -39.64
N ASP A 177 -8.72 -9.13 -38.86
CA ASP A 177 -10.18 -9.24 -38.89
C ASP A 177 -10.82 -8.11 -38.10
N LEU A 178 -11.40 -7.15 -38.81
CA LEU A 178 -12.06 -5.99 -38.21
C LEU A 178 -13.39 -6.33 -37.51
N ARG A 179 -13.87 -7.57 -37.62
CA ARG A 179 -15.11 -8.03 -36.98
C ARG A 179 -14.86 -8.59 -35.57
N ASP A 180 -13.65 -9.05 -35.28
CA ASP A 180 -13.27 -9.49 -33.93
C ASP A 180 -12.88 -8.29 -33.07
N GLY A 181 -13.89 -7.59 -32.58
CA GLY A 181 -13.69 -6.41 -31.73
C GLY A 181 -12.92 -6.71 -30.45
N SER A 182 -13.04 -7.94 -29.90
CA SER A 182 -12.36 -8.31 -28.66
C SER A 182 -10.85 -8.49 -28.87
N ALA A 183 -10.44 -9.18 -29.94
CA ALA A 183 -9.04 -9.26 -30.31
C ALA A 183 -8.45 -7.87 -30.64
N LEU A 184 -9.22 -7.01 -31.31
CA LEU A 184 -8.82 -5.64 -31.61
C LEU A 184 -8.64 -4.77 -30.36
N ALA A 185 -9.51 -4.92 -29.35
CA ALA A 185 -9.41 -4.17 -28.10
C ALA A 185 -8.16 -4.54 -27.29
N LEU A 186 -7.61 -5.73 -27.50
CA LEU A 186 -6.38 -6.22 -26.86
C LEU A 186 -5.13 -5.99 -27.71
N ALA A 187 -5.28 -5.43 -28.92
CA ALA A 187 -4.17 -5.21 -29.83
C ALA A 187 -3.16 -4.21 -29.24
N GLY A 188 -1.88 -4.56 -29.27
CA GLY A 188 -0.78 -3.75 -28.72
C GLY A 188 -0.54 -3.96 -27.24
N GLY A 189 -1.40 -4.72 -26.56
CA GLY A 189 -1.24 -5.10 -25.18
C GLY A 189 -0.56 -6.47 -24.99
N PRO A 190 -0.48 -6.94 -23.74
CA PRO A 190 0.11 -8.24 -23.39
C PRO A 190 -0.68 -9.44 -23.93
N PHE A 191 -1.97 -9.25 -24.26
CA PHE A 191 -2.86 -10.27 -24.79
C PHE A 191 -3.05 -10.18 -26.31
N ASP A 192 -2.23 -9.39 -27.00
CA ASP A 192 -2.31 -9.21 -28.44
C ASP A 192 -2.15 -10.55 -29.18
N SER A 193 -3.05 -10.81 -30.13
CA SER A 193 -3.01 -11.94 -31.04
C SER A 193 -2.78 -11.51 -32.50
N THR A 194 -2.70 -10.20 -32.75
CA THR A 194 -2.58 -9.62 -34.09
C THR A 194 -1.18 -9.75 -34.64
N ALA A 195 -1.07 -9.96 -35.96
CA ALA A 195 0.21 -10.08 -36.63
C ALA A 195 0.89 -8.70 -36.77
N ARG A 196 2.18 -8.62 -36.42
CA ARG A 196 3.04 -7.44 -36.38
C ARG A 196 4.14 -7.51 -37.45
N THR A 197 4.56 -6.36 -37.95
CA THR A 197 5.77 -6.26 -38.76
C THR A 197 7.01 -6.50 -37.92
N VAL A 198 8.08 -7.00 -38.54
CA VAL A 198 9.36 -7.25 -37.87
C VAL A 198 9.92 -5.96 -37.26
N ASP A 199 10.37 -6.04 -36.01
CA ASP A 199 11.17 -5.01 -35.34
C ASP A 199 12.49 -5.63 -34.90
N VAL A 200 13.58 -5.25 -35.57
CA VAL A 200 14.92 -5.83 -35.39
C VAL A 200 15.61 -5.41 -34.09
N ARG A 201 15.03 -4.46 -33.34
CA ARG A 201 15.53 -4.13 -31.99
C ARG A 201 15.33 -5.34 -31.08
N ARG A 202 16.19 -5.49 -30.07
CA ARG A 202 16.06 -6.58 -29.09
C ARG A 202 15.01 -6.27 -28.04
N ALA A 203 14.37 -7.32 -27.52
CA ALA A 203 13.40 -7.19 -26.43
C ALA A 203 14.07 -6.68 -25.13
N ASP A 204 15.32 -7.09 -24.90
CA ASP A 204 16.12 -6.76 -23.72
C ASP A 204 16.97 -5.48 -23.88
N SER A 205 16.73 -4.69 -24.93
CA SER A 205 17.53 -3.49 -25.21
C SER A 205 17.38 -2.43 -24.13
N SER A 206 18.50 -1.98 -23.57
CA SER A 206 18.56 -0.90 -22.57
C SER A 206 18.32 0.51 -23.13
N LYS A 207 18.29 0.67 -24.47
CA LYS A 207 18.05 1.98 -25.11
C LYS A 207 16.62 2.14 -25.56
N THR A 208 16.16 1.20 -26.38
CA THR A 208 14.80 1.21 -26.90
C THR A 208 14.38 -0.22 -27.14
N GLN A 209 13.46 -0.69 -26.31
CA GLN A 209 12.94 -2.04 -26.40
C GLN A 209 12.15 -2.21 -27.70
N GLY A 210 12.33 -3.36 -28.32
CA GLY A 210 11.53 -3.84 -29.45
C GLY A 210 11.31 -5.33 -29.28
N GLY A 211 11.82 -6.14 -30.21
CA GLY A 211 11.87 -7.58 -30.03
C GLY A 211 10.81 -8.36 -30.78
N TRP A 212 10.08 -7.72 -31.71
CA TRP A 212 9.22 -8.41 -32.67
C TRP A 212 10.07 -9.14 -33.72
N THR A 213 10.86 -10.11 -33.25
CA THR A 213 11.76 -10.97 -34.02
C THR A 213 11.50 -12.43 -33.69
N PRO A 214 11.97 -13.38 -34.53
CA PRO A 214 11.91 -14.80 -34.21
C PRO A 214 12.60 -15.21 -32.90
N ALA A 215 13.54 -14.41 -32.42
CA ALA A 215 14.30 -14.64 -31.19
C ALA A 215 13.73 -13.90 -29.97
N GLY A 216 12.66 -13.12 -30.12
CA GLY A 216 12.14 -12.28 -29.04
C GLY A 216 11.13 -13.01 -28.15
N VAL A 217 11.30 -12.84 -26.84
CA VAL A 217 10.31 -13.19 -25.81
C VAL A 217 10.03 -11.93 -24.99
N GLY A 218 8.74 -11.61 -24.83
CA GLY A 218 8.30 -10.50 -23.99
C GLY A 218 7.68 -11.01 -22.71
N LEU A 219 8.21 -10.60 -21.57
CA LEU A 219 7.59 -10.79 -20.27
C LEU A 219 6.87 -9.49 -19.91
N PHE A 220 5.55 -9.49 -20.01
CA PHE A 220 4.71 -8.37 -19.61
C PHE A 220 4.41 -8.47 -18.12
N VAL A 221 4.67 -7.42 -17.36
CA VAL A 221 4.68 -7.44 -15.89
C VAL A 221 3.74 -6.38 -15.33
N TRP A 222 2.93 -6.77 -14.36
CA TRP A 222 2.04 -5.87 -13.62
C TRP A 222 2.66 -5.52 -12.27
N ARG A 223 2.96 -4.24 -12.06
CA ARG A 223 3.43 -3.72 -10.76
C ARG A 223 2.31 -3.21 -9.86
N LEU A 224 1.13 -2.94 -10.45
CA LEU A 224 -0.05 -2.59 -9.68
C LEU A 224 -0.71 -3.86 -9.15
N ARG A 225 -1.25 -3.78 -7.94
CA ARG A 225 -2.04 -4.84 -7.32
C ARG A 225 -3.52 -4.51 -7.42
N ALA A 226 -4.37 -5.54 -7.47
CA ALA A 226 -5.81 -5.38 -7.37
C ALA A 226 -6.20 -5.27 -5.89
N TYR A 227 -6.85 -4.17 -5.52
CA TYR A 227 -7.39 -3.92 -4.18
C TYR A 227 -8.90 -4.06 -4.20
N SER A 228 -9.46 -4.83 -3.28
CA SER A 228 -10.90 -5.01 -3.15
C SER A 228 -11.57 -3.80 -2.51
N LEU A 229 -12.84 -3.61 -2.83
CA LEU A 229 -13.76 -2.77 -2.08
C LEU A 229 -15.05 -3.54 -1.92
N THR A 230 -15.37 -3.87 -0.66
CA THR A 230 -16.50 -4.73 -0.34
C THR A 230 -17.66 -3.92 0.26
N SER A 231 -18.85 -4.06 -0.32
CA SER A 231 -20.07 -3.37 0.08
C SER A 231 -19.93 -1.87 0.20
N SER A 232 -19.14 -1.27 -0.70
CA SER A 232 -18.92 0.16 -0.73
C SER A 232 -20.11 0.86 -1.40
N PRO A 233 -20.58 2.00 -0.86
CA PRO A 233 -21.62 2.78 -1.53
C PRO A 233 -21.09 3.41 -2.81
N ALA A 234 -21.86 3.32 -3.90
CA ALA A 234 -21.57 4.03 -5.14
C ALA A 234 -21.97 5.52 -5.01
N TYR A 235 -21.20 6.42 -5.61
CA TYR A 235 -21.49 7.85 -5.57
C TYR A 235 -22.56 8.21 -6.59
N CYS A 236 -23.57 8.99 -6.20
CA CYS A 236 -24.62 9.47 -7.09
C CYS A 236 -24.24 10.86 -7.64
N ILE A 237 -23.85 10.93 -8.92
CA ILE A 237 -23.49 12.17 -9.59
C ILE A 237 -24.74 13.00 -9.90
N ASP A 238 -25.75 12.37 -10.50
CA ASP A 238 -26.99 13.03 -10.90
C ASP A 238 -28.18 12.15 -10.57
N ARG A 239 -28.95 12.57 -9.57
CA ARG A 239 -30.15 11.87 -9.11
C ARG A 239 -31.31 11.96 -10.10
N ALA A 240 -31.41 13.03 -10.90
CA ALA A 240 -32.48 13.17 -11.88
C ALA A 240 -32.25 12.22 -13.07
N ARG A 241 -30.98 11.99 -13.42
CA ARG A 241 -30.57 11.10 -14.52
C ARG A 241 -30.16 9.69 -14.06
N ASN A 242 -30.08 9.45 -12.75
CA ASN A 242 -29.67 8.21 -12.11
C ASN A 242 -28.27 7.74 -12.56
N LEU A 243 -27.32 8.66 -12.48
CA LEU A 243 -25.92 8.45 -12.87
C LEU A 243 -25.08 8.27 -11.62
N TYR A 244 -24.24 7.24 -11.62
CA TYR A 244 -23.43 6.82 -10.48
C TYR A 244 -22.00 6.46 -10.93
N THR A 245 -21.05 6.52 -10.01
CA THR A 245 -19.70 5.97 -10.17
C THR A 245 -19.46 4.88 -9.14
N PHE A 246 -18.59 3.92 -9.48
CA PHE A 246 -18.14 2.90 -8.54
C PHE A 246 -17.40 3.53 -7.36
N SER A 247 -16.54 4.51 -7.63
CA SER A 247 -15.85 5.27 -6.59
C SER A 247 -16.80 6.17 -5.82
N ILE A 248 -16.82 6.03 -4.48
CA ILE A 248 -17.56 6.90 -3.55
C ILE A 248 -17.08 8.35 -3.58
N LEU A 249 -15.88 8.60 -4.10
CA LEU A 249 -15.33 9.94 -4.30
C LEU A 249 -15.87 10.64 -5.56
N GLY A 250 -16.64 9.94 -6.40
CA GLY A 250 -17.25 10.54 -7.59
C GLY A 250 -16.38 10.63 -8.84
N HIS A 251 -15.11 10.21 -8.75
CA HIS A 251 -14.17 10.20 -9.88
C HIS A 251 -14.24 8.92 -10.72
N ASP A 252 -13.70 8.99 -11.93
CA ASP A 252 -13.56 7.87 -12.84
C ASP A 252 -12.45 6.94 -12.36
N SER A 253 -12.80 5.68 -12.13
CA SER A 253 -11.89 4.67 -11.60
C SER A 253 -12.00 3.41 -12.45
N PRO A 254 -10.97 3.05 -13.23
CA PRO A 254 -11.01 1.85 -14.07
C PRO A 254 -11.09 0.60 -13.21
N LEU A 255 -11.99 -0.32 -13.59
CA LEU A 255 -12.16 -1.60 -12.92
C LEU A 255 -11.06 -2.57 -13.34
N VAL A 256 -10.62 -3.37 -12.37
CA VAL A 256 -9.51 -4.31 -12.55
C VAL A 256 -10.01 -5.74 -12.32
N THR A 257 -9.45 -6.69 -13.07
CA THR A 257 -9.72 -8.10 -12.87
C THR A 257 -9.20 -8.55 -11.51
N GLU A 258 -10.03 -9.25 -10.75
CA GLU A 258 -9.61 -10.06 -9.62
C GLU A 258 -8.85 -11.30 -10.13
N PRO A 259 -7.53 -11.42 -9.90
CA PRO A 259 -6.75 -12.49 -10.49
C PRO A 259 -7.11 -13.85 -9.90
N VAL A 260 -7.46 -14.81 -10.76
CA VAL A 260 -7.65 -16.21 -10.38
C VAL A 260 -6.34 -16.98 -10.56
N PRO A 261 -5.94 -17.84 -9.60
CA PRO A 261 -4.75 -18.67 -9.76
C PRO A 261 -4.76 -19.50 -11.04
N GLU A 262 -3.59 -19.69 -11.64
CA GLU A 262 -3.47 -20.47 -12.85
C GLU A 262 -3.82 -21.95 -12.59
N PRO A 263 -4.57 -22.61 -13.49
CA PRO A 263 -5.09 -23.96 -13.24
C PRO A 263 -4.03 -25.05 -13.31
N SER A 264 -2.87 -24.79 -13.92
CA SER A 264 -1.79 -25.75 -14.03
C SER A 264 -0.42 -25.10 -14.24
N PRO A 265 0.69 -25.77 -13.91
CA PRO A 265 2.07 -25.28 -14.12
C PRO A 265 2.54 -25.20 -15.59
N THR A 266 1.64 -25.34 -16.55
CA THR A 266 1.91 -25.16 -17.99
C THR A 266 0.89 -24.24 -18.65
N HIS A 267 -0.05 -23.71 -17.87
CA HIS A 267 -0.94 -22.66 -18.33
C HIS A 267 -0.13 -21.39 -18.58
N ILE A 268 -0.59 -20.53 -19.49
CA ILE A 268 0.05 -19.24 -19.73
C ILE A 268 -0.96 -18.19 -19.31
N ALA A 269 -0.55 -17.29 -18.43
CA ALA A 269 -1.44 -16.33 -17.77
C ALA A 269 -2.34 -15.60 -18.78
N THR A 270 -3.66 -15.72 -18.65
CA THR A 270 -4.64 -14.96 -19.43
C THR A 270 -5.05 -13.70 -18.65
N ALA A 271 -5.94 -12.88 -19.22
CA ALA A 271 -6.46 -11.68 -18.56
C ALA A 271 -7.17 -11.97 -17.23
N ASP A 272 -7.53 -13.22 -17.00
CA ASP A 272 -8.21 -13.70 -15.79
C ASP A 272 -7.22 -14.04 -14.67
N ASN A 273 -5.91 -14.15 -14.98
CA ASN A 273 -4.87 -14.55 -14.02
C ASN A 273 -4.01 -13.39 -13.51
N VAL A 274 -4.26 -12.17 -13.99
CA VAL A 274 -3.46 -10.97 -13.68
C VAL A 274 -4.38 -9.77 -13.42
N PRO A 275 -3.91 -8.73 -12.73
CA PRO A 275 -4.70 -7.54 -12.45
C PRO A 275 -4.79 -6.63 -13.69
N ALA A 276 -5.39 -7.15 -14.77
CA ALA A 276 -5.62 -6.40 -16.00
C ALA A 276 -6.82 -5.46 -15.89
N PHE A 277 -6.75 -4.30 -16.53
CA PHE A 277 -7.92 -3.42 -16.67
C PHE A 277 -8.99 -4.08 -17.55
N ILE A 278 -10.24 -4.00 -17.10
CA ILE A 278 -11.37 -4.59 -17.81
C ILE A 278 -11.83 -3.60 -18.88
N THR A 279 -11.63 -3.95 -20.16
CA THR A 279 -12.12 -3.12 -21.27
C THR A 279 -13.62 -3.31 -21.49
N ARG A 280 -14.27 -2.30 -22.06
CA ARG A 280 -15.71 -2.36 -22.42
C ARG A 280 -16.03 -3.55 -23.31
N ARG A 281 -15.16 -3.82 -24.28
CA ARG A 281 -15.38 -4.89 -25.25
C ARG A 281 -15.20 -6.27 -24.64
N LEU A 282 -14.17 -6.44 -23.81
CA LEU A 282 -13.91 -7.68 -23.08
C LEU A 282 -15.07 -8.01 -22.14
N LEU A 283 -15.55 -7.02 -21.38
CA LEU A 283 -16.69 -7.20 -20.48
C LEU A 283 -17.99 -7.49 -21.24
N HIS A 284 -18.21 -6.88 -22.40
CA HIS A 284 -19.39 -7.13 -23.22
C HIS A 284 -19.45 -8.59 -23.69
N ASP A 285 -18.34 -9.13 -24.18
CA ASP A 285 -18.29 -10.49 -24.74
C ASP A 285 -18.20 -11.57 -23.65
N ARG A 286 -17.61 -11.27 -22.48
CA ARG A 286 -17.33 -12.22 -21.37
C ARG A 286 -17.89 -11.76 -20.01
N LEU A 287 -19.08 -11.16 -19.99
CA LEU A 287 -19.68 -10.59 -18.77
C LEU A 287 -19.67 -11.54 -17.57
N LEU A 288 -20.05 -12.80 -17.80
CA LEU A 288 -20.16 -13.80 -16.73
C LEU A 288 -18.82 -14.16 -16.10
N ASP A 289 -17.68 -13.87 -16.73
CA ASP A 289 -16.37 -14.18 -16.19
C ASP A 289 -15.96 -13.13 -15.13
N TYR A 290 -16.39 -11.88 -15.28
CA TYR A 290 -16.03 -10.76 -14.40
C TYR A 290 -17.13 -10.36 -13.40
N TYR A 291 -18.40 -10.64 -13.71
CA TYR A 291 -19.55 -10.15 -12.93
C TYR A 291 -20.19 -11.24 -12.06
N GLY A 292 -20.30 -10.98 -10.75
CA GLY A 292 -20.99 -11.86 -9.80
C GLY A 292 -20.31 -11.91 -8.43
N PRO A 293 -20.97 -12.45 -7.38
CA PRO A 293 -20.39 -12.54 -6.04
C PRO A 293 -19.03 -13.25 -6.04
N GLY A 294 -18.01 -12.63 -5.44
CA GLY A 294 -16.63 -13.14 -5.41
C GLY A 294 -15.93 -13.11 -6.78
N LYS A 295 -16.33 -12.20 -7.66
CA LYS A 295 -15.65 -11.90 -8.92
C LYS A 295 -15.20 -10.44 -8.94
N SER A 296 -14.63 -10.02 -10.07
CA SER A 296 -14.02 -8.71 -10.25
C SER A 296 -14.93 -7.54 -9.88
N PHE A 297 -16.24 -7.62 -10.17
CA PHE A 297 -17.21 -6.64 -9.64
C PHE A 297 -18.65 -7.17 -9.52
N VAL A 298 -19.42 -6.50 -8.66
CA VAL A 298 -20.85 -6.72 -8.40
C VAL A 298 -21.56 -5.39 -8.21
N VAL A 299 -22.80 -5.30 -8.69
CA VAL A 299 -23.68 -4.16 -8.42
C VAL A 299 -24.92 -4.65 -7.69
N ARG A 300 -25.21 -4.02 -6.55
CA ARG A 300 -26.40 -4.23 -5.71
C ARG A 300 -27.18 -2.93 -5.62
N ARG A 301 -28.51 -3.02 -5.51
CA ARG A 301 -29.40 -1.85 -5.43
C ARG A 301 -30.41 -2.00 -4.31
N ASP A 302 -30.89 -0.88 -3.81
CA ASP A 302 -31.99 -0.80 -2.85
C ASP A 302 -31.78 -1.57 -1.54
N GLY A 303 -30.52 -1.75 -1.12
CA GLY A 303 -30.16 -2.46 0.11
C GLY A 303 -30.42 -3.96 0.05
N GLU A 304 -30.75 -4.49 -1.13
CA GLU A 304 -30.87 -5.93 -1.34
C GLU A 304 -29.48 -6.57 -1.37
N ASP A 305 -29.32 -7.67 -0.65
CA ASP A 305 -28.09 -8.48 -0.69
C ASP A 305 -27.93 -9.26 -2.01
N LYS A 306 -28.93 -9.18 -2.89
CA LYS A 306 -28.93 -9.87 -4.18
C LYS A 306 -28.27 -9.00 -5.26
N PRO A 307 -27.31 -9.56 -6.02
CA PRO A 307 -26.72 -8.84 -7.15
C PRO A 307 -27.78 -8.59 -8.24
N VAL A 308 -27.62 -7.49 -8.99
CA VAL A 308 -28.42 -7.23 -10.19
C VAL A 308 -28.24 -8.42 -11.15
N PRO A 309 -29.31 -8.98 -11.76
CA PRO A 309 -29.18 -10.10 -12.68
C PRO A 309 -28.23 -9.77 -13.85
N PRO A 310 -27.35 -10.69 -14.28
CA PRO A 310 -26.43 -10.44 -15.39
C PRO A 310 -27.16 -10.05 -16.69
N SER A 311 -28.40 -10.53 -16.90
CA SER A 311 -29.25 -10.19 -18.04
C SER A 311 -29.67 -8.71 -18.09
N ASP A 312 -29.62 -8.03 -16.95
CA ASP A 312 -30.00 -6.63 -16.80
C ASP A 312 -28.79 -5.70 -17.01
N ILE A 313 -27.56 -6.23 -16.93
CA ILE A 313 -26.33 -5.46 -17.15
C ILE A 313 -26.12 -5.24 -18.65
N VAL A 314 -25.87 -3.99 -19.03
CA VAL A 314 -25.51 -3.59 -20.39
C VAL A 314 -24.17 -2.88 -20.36
N VAL A 315 -23.19 -3.44 -21.03
CA VAL A 315 -21.87 -2.79 -21.15
C VAL A 315 -21.93 -1.75 -22.25
N THR A 316 -21.57 -0.50 -21.94
CA THR A 316 -21.61 0.60 -22.90
C THR A 316 -20.63 1.70 -22.53
N ASP A 317 -20.41 2.62 -23.47
CA ASP A 317 -19.62 3.82 -23.23
C ASP A 317 -20.47 4.88 -22.50
N LEU A 318 -20.04 5.27 -21.30
CA LEU A 318 -20.67 6.27 -20.46
C LEU A 318 -19.85 7.56 -20.34
N SER A 319 -18.86 7.78 -21.22
CA SER A 319 -18.00 8.98 -21.22
C SER A 319 -18.83 10.28 -21.29
N ASP A 320 -19.83 10.33 -22.17
CA ASP A 320 -20.69 11.50 -22.37
C ASP A 320 -22.05 11.42 -21.64
N TRP A 321 -22.30 10.37 -20.86
CA TRP A 321 -23.62 10.10 -20.24
C TRP A 321 -24.82 10.14 -21.21
N ARG A 322 -24.58 9.91 -22.50
CA ARG A 322 -25.60 9.98 -23.57
C ARG A 322 -26.49 8.74 -23.61
N TYR A 323 -25.95 7.59 -23.27
CA TYR A 323 -26.71 6.34 -23.26
C TYR A 323 -27.81 6.39 -22.20
N ARG A 324 -29.03 6.01 -22.60
CA ARG A 324 -30.19 5.93 -21.70
C ARG A 324 -30.63 4.47 -21.58
N PRO A 325 -30.37 3.81 -20.44
CA PRO A 325 -30.77 2.42 -20.24
C PRO A 325 -32.29 2.26 -20.34
N LYS A 326 -32.74 1.14 -20.94
CA LYS A 326 -34.16 0.78 -20.97
C LYS A 326 -34.63 0.38 -19.57
N ARG A 327 -35.94 0.20 -19.41
CA ARG A 327 -36.52 -0.26 -18.13
C ARG A 327 -35.89 -1.59 -17.71
N GLY A 328 -35.38 -1.64 -16.48
CA GLY A 328 -34.74 -2.83 -15.91
C GLY A 328 -33.25 -2.94 -16.21
N GLN A 329 -32.73 -2.21 -17.21
CA GLN A 329 -31.32 -2.26 -17.56
C GLN A 329 -30.47 -1.37 -16.65
N VAL A 330 -29.26 -1.82 -16.39
CA VAL A 330 -28.19 -1.09 -15.72
C VAL A 330 -27.01 -1.02 -16.67
N ALA A 331 -26.69 0.18 -17.14
CA ALA A 331 -25.52 0.38 -17.98
C ALA A 331 -24.26 0.49 -17.12
N VAL A 332 -23.20 -0.20 -17.53
CA VAL A 332 -21.91 -0.23 -16.84
C VAL A 332 -20.79 0.08 -17.84
N ASP A 333 -19.88 0.96 -17.44
CA ASP A 333 -18.65 1.27 -18.16
C ASP A 333 -17.44 0.91 -17.26
N PRO A 334 -16.72 -0.19 -17.52
CA PRO A 334 -15.61 -0.63 -16.67
C PRO A 334 -14.35 0.21 -16.83
N GLU A 335 -14.17 0.91 -17.95
CA GLU A 335 -12.96 1.72 -18.19
C GLU A 335 -12.99 3.03 -17.40
N LEU A 336 -14.19 3.57 -17.17
CA LEU A 336 -14.40 4.79 -16.37
C LEU A 336 -14.95 4.50 -14.96
N GLY A 337 -15.40 3.27 -14.68
CA GLY A 337 -16.09 2.96 -13.43
C GLY A 337 -17.40 3.73 -13.26
N ARG A 338 -18.20 3.81 -14.33
CA ARG A 338 -19.49 4.53 -14.35
C ARG A 338 -20.67 3.55 -14.44
N ILE A 339 -21.79 3.94 -13.83
CA ILE A 339 -23.05 3.18 -13.80
C ILE A 339 -24.21 4.13 -14.12
N ALA A 340 -25.14 3.69 -14.96
CA ALA A 340 -26.38 4.43 -15.21
C ALA A 340 -27.60 3.51 -15.08
N PHE A 341 -28.66 3.99 -14.44
CA PHE A 341 -29.92 3.28 -14.30
C PHE A 341 -31.00 3.85 -15.21
N GLY A 342 -31.91 3.00 -15.69
CA GLY A 342 -33.09 3.46 -16.41
C GLY A 342 -34.00 4.34 -15.54
N ALA A 343 -34.58 5.40 -16.09
CA ALA A 343 -35.35 6.40 -15.35
C ALA A 343 -36.54 5.85 -14.52
N ARG A 344 -37.09 4.69 -14.89
CA ARG A 344 -38.20 4.03 -14.17
C ARG A 344 -37.76 2.88 -13.25
N SER A 345 -36.47 2.55 -13.26
CA SER A 345 -35.82 1.52 -12.43
C SER A 345 -34.69 2.13 -11.59
N ALA A 346 -34.84 3.41 -11.26
CA ALA A 346 -33.93 4.15 -10.40
C ALA A 346 -33.93 3.57 -8.99
N PRO A 347 -32.75 3.31 -8.41
CA PRO A 347 -32.64 2.88 -7.03
C PRO A 347 -33.10 4.00 -6.08
N ARG A 348 -33.94 3.65 -5.10
CA ARG A 348 -34.49 4.55 -4.09
C ARG A 348 -33.65 4.59 -2.82
N GLN A 349 -33.12 3.44 -2.40
CA GLN A 349 -32.35 3.35 -1.14
C GLN A 349 -30.84 3.44 -1.36
N GLY A 350 -30.37 3.43 -2.61
CA GLY A 350 -28.95 3.57 -2.95
C GLY A 350 -28.43 2.41 -3.80
N VAL A 351 -27.14 2.47 -4.09
CA VAL A 351 -26.40 1.49 -4.89
C VAL A 351 -25.14 1.13 -4.11
N TRP A 352 -24.86 -0.16 -4.03
CA TRP A 352 -23.66 -0.70 -3.41
C TRP A 352 -22.91 -1.53 -4.44
N VAL A 353 -21.60 -1.46 -4.39
CA VAL A 353 -20.73 -2.15 -5.33
C VAL A 353 -19.68 -2.93 -4.57
N ASP A 354 -19.36 -4.11 -5.12
CA ASP A 354 -18.11 -4.79 -4.85
C ASP A 354 -17.26 -4.62 -6.10
N TYR A 355 -16.02 -4.15 -5.99
CA TYR A 355 -15.15 -4.03 -7.16
C TYR A 355 -13.69 -3.98 -6.79
N HIS A 356 -12.83 -4.17 -7.78
CA HIS A 356 -11.39 -4.04 -7.61
C HIS A 356 -10.84 -2.85 -8.38
N TYR A 357 -9.94 -2.11 -7.74
CA TYR A 357 -9.17 -1.02 -8.33
C TYR A 357 -7.68 -1.31 -8.25
N ALA A 358 -6.87 -0.66 -9.09
CA ALA A 358 -5.43 -0.82 -9.08
C ALA A 358 -4.75 0.26 -8.24
N SER A 359 -3.78 -0.15 -7.41
CA SER A 359 -2.88 0.75 -6.67
C SER A 359 -1.48 0.15 -6.58
N GLY A 360 -0.49 0.99 -6.26
CA GLY A 360 0.93 0.62 -6.24
C GLY A 360 1.42 -0.03 -4.95
N ALA A 361 0.77 0.24 -3.82
CA ALA A 361 1.17 -0.22 -2.49
C ALA A 361 0.01 -0.11 -1.49
N ASP A 362 0.22 -0.76 -0.33
CA ASP A 362 -0.65 -0.73 0.84
C ASP A 362 -0.51 0.63 1.55
N MET A 363 -1.06 1.66 0.91
CA MET A 363 -0.91 3.07 1.30
C MET A 363 -2.27 3.76 1.40
N GLY A 364 -2.45 4.59 2.44
CA GLY A 364 -3.69 5.33 2.69
C GLY A 364 -4.85 4.48 3.21
N GLY A 365 -6.06 5.04 3.33
CA GLY A 365 -7.22 4.33 3.85
C GLY A 365 -7.77 3.35 2.82
N GLY A 366 -7.24 2.12 2.75
CA GLY A 366 -7.66 1.05 1.84
C GLY A 366 -8.05 -0.25 2.55
N GLU A 367 -8.65 -1.17 1.79
CA GLU A 367 -9.10 -2.50 2.24
C GLU A 367 -7.97 -3.52 2.06
N TYR A 368 -7.02 -3.52 3.00
CA TYR A 368 -5.87 -4.42 2.99
C TYR A 368 -5.39 -4.70 4.42
N GLU A 369 -4.50 -5.67 4.57
CA GLU A 369 -3.91 -6.04 5.85
C GLU A 369 -2.81 -5.06 6.28
N ARG A 370 -2.77 -4.71 7.56
CA ARG A 370 -1.87 -3.73 8.18
C ARG A 370 -0.94 -4.45 9.16
N PRO A 371 0.17 -5.03 8.68
CA PRO A 371 1.05 -5.84 9.51
C PRO A 371 1.75 -5.05 10.63
N ASP A 372 1.85 -3.73 10.50
CA ASP A 372 2.45 -2.84 11.49
C ASP A 372 1.52 -2.56 12.70
N ARG A 373 0.30 -3.11 12.69
CA ARG A 373 -0.67 -2.94 13.76
C ARG A 373 -0.23 -3.69 15.02
N VAL A 374 -0.19 -2.96 16.14
CA VAL A 374 0.16 -3.51 17.45
C VAL A 374 -1.11 -3.90 18.20
N ASP A 375 -1.15 -5.13 18.72
CA ASP A 375 -2.24 -5.57 19.58
C ASP A 375 -2.26 -4.79 20.91
N ARG A 376 -3.43 -4.24 21.25
CA ARG A 376 -3.68 -3.47 22.48
C ARG A 376 -4.79 -4.12 23.30
N PRO A 377 -4.53 -5.25 23.98
CA PRO A 377 -5.52 -5.92 24.82
C PRO A 377 -5.89 -5.12 26.09
N ASP A 378 -5.09 -4.09 26.41
CA ASP A 378 -5.24 -3.19 27.55
C ASP A 378 -6.26 -2.06 27.33
N ALA A 379 -6.64 -1.78 26.08
CA ALA A 379 -7.52 -0.68 25.73
C ALA A 379 -9.00 -1.10 25.67
N ALA A 380 -9.90 -0.17 25.98
CA ALA A 380 -11.35 -0.40 25.88
C ALA A 380 -11.83 -0.30 24.42
N PHE A 381 -12.62 -1.29 23.96
CA PHE A 381 -13.08 -1.39 22.57
C PHE A 381 -14.54 -0.94 22.39
N TYR A 382 -14.76 -0.04 21.43
CA TYR A 382 -16.07 0.47 21.03
C TYR A 382 -16.27 0.23 19.53
N ARG A 383 -17.09 -0.76 19.17
CA ARG A 383 -17.30 -1.17 17.77
C ARG A 383 -18.44 -0.41 17.11
N VAL A 384 -18.17 0.14 15.93
CA VAL A 384 -19.10 0.93 15.11
C VAL A 384 -19.36 0.20 13.80
N GLY A 385 -20.64 0.00 13.47
CA GLY A 385 -21.05 -0.54 12.18
C GLY A 385 -22.38 -1.29 12.19
N PRO A 386 -22.83 -1.81 11.04
CA PRO A 386 -24.01 -2.65 10.95
C PRO A 386 -23.89 -3.88 11.85
N GLY A 387 -24.89 -4.10 12.73
CA GLY A 387 -24.90 -5.23 13.67
C GLY A 387 -24.02 -5.06 14.91
N GLN A 388 -23.34 -3.91 15.07
CA GLN A 388 -22.54 -3.58 16.25
C GLN A 388 -23.35 -2.74 17.26
N PRO A 389 -22.86 -2.57 18.52
CA PRO A 389 -23.54 -1.79 19.55
C PRO A 389 -23.77 -0.32 19.14
N TYR A 390 -22.82 0.26 18.40
CA TYR A 390 -22.88 1.64 17.94
C TYR A 390 -23.04 1.70 16.42
N ARG A 391 -23.93 2.58 15.95
CA ARG A 391 -24.08 2.88 14.50
C ARG A 391 -23.31 4.11 14.08
N GLN A 392 -23.16 5.07 14.99
CA GLN A 392 -22.49 6.34 14.78
C GLN A 392 -21.17 6.36 15.55
N ILE A 393 -20.17 7.02 14.98
CA ILE A 393 -18.84 7.16 15.59
C ILE A 393 -18.93 8.02 16.84
N MET A 394 -19.72 9.09 16.78
CA MET A 394 -19.87 10.01 17.92
C MET A 394 -20.60 9.40 19.11
N ASP A 395 -21.46 8.40 18.89
CA ASP A 395 -22.11 7.66 19.98
C ASP A 395 -21.12 6.74 20.69
N ALA A 396 -20.24 6.06 19.95
CA ALA A 396 -19.15 5.27 20.53
C ALA A 396 -18.18 6.16 21.32
N TYR A 397 -17.83 7.33 20.79
CA TYR A 397 -16.98 8.29 21.48
C TYR A 397 -17.63 8.82 22.77
N ARG A 398 -18.92 9.17 22.75
CA ARG A 398 -19.64 9.58 23.97
C ARG A 398 -19.65 8.49 25.03
N ALA A 399 -19.90 7.24 24.62
CA ALA A 399 -19.87 6.10 25.52
C ALA A 399 -18.50 5.91 26.18
N TRP A 400 -17.42 6.01 25.39
CA TRP A 400 -16.06 5.97 25.92
C TRP A 400 -15.78 7.09 26.93
N ARG A 401 -16.18 8.34 26.62
CA ARG A 401 -16.03 9.45 27.57
C ARG A 401 -16.80 9.23 28.87
N ASP A 402 -18.00 8.69 28.79
CA ASP A 402 -18.84 8.41 29.95
C ASP A 402 -18.25 7.29 30.81
N ASP A 403 -17.65 6.27 30.19
CA ASP A 403 -16.91 5.21 30.88
C ASP A 403 -15.64 5.73 31.55
N ARG A 404 -14.88 6.57 30.85
CA ARG A 404 -13.68 7.24 31.36
C ARG A 404 -14.00 8.15 32.56
N ARG A 405 -15.04 8.97 32.46
CA ARG A 405 -15.50 9.86 33.57
C ARG A 405 -16.02 9.09 34.78
N ALA A 406 -16.55 7.89 34.56
CA ALA A 406 -17.02 7.01 35.61
C ALA A 406 -15.94 6.05 36.14
N ASP A 407 -14.68 6.20 35.69
CA ASP A 407 -13.53 5.37 36.07
C ASP A 407 -13.77 3.87 35.80
N ARG A 408 -14.56 3.54 34.75
CA ARG A 408 -14.84 2.17 34.32
C ARG A 408 -13.77 1.62 33.38
N THR A 409 -13.05 2.51 32.71
CA THR A 409 -11.99 2.21 31.73
C THR A 409 -10.79 3.11 31.97
N GLY A 410 -9.60 2.63 31.61
CA GLY A 410 -8.39 3.47 31.60
C GLY A 410 -8.44 4.60 30.55
N PRO A 411 -7.34 5.37 30.43
CA PRO A 411 -7.24 6.48 29.47
C PRO A 411 -7.15 6.02 28.00
N ASP A 412 -6.81 4.75 27.75
CA ASP A 412 -6.69 4.17 26.40
C ASP A 412 -8.06 3.66 25.89
N GLY A 413 -8.56 4.25 24.82
CA GLY A 413 -9.81 3.87 24.16
C GLY A 413 -9.64 3.64 22.66
N ILE A 414 -10.25 2.58 22.13
CA ILE A 414 -10.24 2.23 20.71
C ILE A 414 -11.68 2.25 20.18
N ILE A 415 -11.94 3.12 19.20
CA ILE A 415 -13.17 3.13 18.40
C ILE A 415 -12.86 2.41 17.09
N GLU A 416 -13.41 1.22 16.91
CA GLU A 416 -13.14 0.34 15.78
C GLU A 416 -14.33 0.30 14.82
N ILE A 417 -14.12 0.71 13.57
CA ILE A 417 -15.14 0.74 12.53
C ILE A 417 -15.08 -0.54 11.71
N THR A 418 -16.14 -1.35 11.77
CA THR A 418 -16.13 -2.73 11.27
C THR A 418 -16.71 -2.88 9.86
N HIS A 419 -16.90 -1.80 9.10
CA HIS A 419 -17.58 -1.82 7.80
C HIS A 419 -17.09 -0.71 6.85
N SER A 420 -16.85 -1.05 5.58
CA SER A 420 -16.39 -0.18 4.47
C SER A 420 -17.45 0.80 3.94
N GLY A 421 -18.28 1.34 4.83
CA GLY A 421 -19.36 2.27 4.51
C GLY A 421 -18.92 3.74 4.49
N ALA A 422 -19.85 4.61 4.07
CA ALA A 422 -19.69 6.06 4.14
C ALA A 422 -20.38 6.62 5.39
N TYR A 423 -19.59 7.23 6.29
CA TYR A 423 -20.04 7.86 7.52
C TYR A 423 -20.16 9.37 7.30
N GLN A 424 -21.36 9.90 7.52
CA GLN A 424 -21.71 11.30 7.31
C GLN A 424 -22.17 11.88 8.65
N GLU A 425 -21.20 12.28 9.46
CA GLU A 425 -21.41 12.76 10.83
C GLU A 425 -20.50 13.96 11.07
N GLN A 426 -20.91 14.84 12.00
CA GLN A 426 -20.02 15.87 12.53
C GLN A 426 -19.10 15.21 13.56
N LEU A 427 -17.78 15.27 13.33
CA LEU A 427 -16.78 14.61 14.15
C LEU A 427 -16.03 15.63 14.99
N ASP A 428 -16.36 15.69 16.28
CA ASP A 428 -15.77 16.62 17.26
C ASP A 428 -15.22 15.84 18.45
N PHE A 429 -13.89 15.73 18.54
CA PHE A 429 -13.20 15.02 19.61
C PHE A 429 -12.58 16.01 20.61
N ASP A 430 -13.24 16.17 21.75
CA ASP A 430 -12.75 16.95 22.89
C ASP A 430 -12.06 16.01 23.91
N LEU A 431 -10.73 16.06 23.99
CA LEU A 431 -9.91 15.15 24.78
C LEU A 431 -9.46 15.81 26.09
N ASP A 432 -9.62 15.08 27.20
CA ASP A 432 -9.17 15.51 28.53
C ASP A 432 -7.69 15.14 28.72
N PRO A 433 -6.95 15.77 29.66
CA PRO A 433 -5.57 15.39 29.97
C PRO A 433 -5.45 13.89 30.31
N GLY A 434 -4.44 13.25 29.73
CA GLY A 434 -4.13 11.82 29.86
C GLY A 434 -4.76 10.94 28.79
N ASP A 435 -5.76 11.43 28.05
CA ASP A 435 -6.54 10.63 27.12
C ASP A 435 -5.71 10.12 25.92
N ARG A 436 -5.95 8.86 25.55
CA ARG A 436 -5.32 8.19 24.41
C ARG A 436 -6.41 7.51 23.58
N LEU A 437 -6.86 8.20 22.53
CA LEU A 437 -7.95 7.73 21.69
C LEU A 437 -7.42 7.23 20.34
N GLU A 438 -7.84 6.05 19.92
CA GLU A 438 -7.57 5.51 18.58
C GLU A 438 -8.88 5.33 17.83
N LEU A 439 -9.04 6.04 16.71
CA LEU A 439 -10.12 5.81 15.76
C LEU A 439 -9.57 5.01 14.59
N ARG A 440 -9.99 3.76 14.47
CA ARG A 440 -9.41 2.83 13.50
C ARG A 440 -10.44 2.10 12.65
N ALA A 441 -10.05 1.78 11.43
CA ALA A 441 -10.72 0.77 10.61
C ALA A 441 -10.37 -0.63 11.12
N ALA A 442 -11.36 -1.53 11.12
CA ALA A 442 -11.09 -2.96 11.28
C ALA A 442 -10.21 -3.47 10.13
N GLU A 443 -9.48 -4.56 10.38
CA GLU A 443 -8.62 -5.18 9.38
C GLU A 443 -9.38 -5.51 8.09
N GLY A 444 -8.80 -5.21 6.92
CA GLY A 444 -9.48 -5.44 5.64
C GLY A 444 -10.79 -4.66 5.49
N THR A 445 -10.89 -3.45 6.05
CA THR A 445 -12.03 -2.55 5.82
C THR A 445 -11.57 -1.14 5.44
N ARG A 446 -12.44 -0.43 4.71
CA ARG A 446 -12.19 0.95 4.24
C ARG A 446 -13.34 1.89 4.60
N PRO A 447 -13.42 2.37 5.84
CA PRO A 447 -14.43 3.35 6.24
C PRO A 447 -14.12 4.72 5.64
N VAL A 448 -15.16 5.37 5.10
CA VAL A 448 -15.06 6.67 4.43
C VAL A 448 -15.79 7.73 5.25
N MET A 449 -15.05 8.67 5.83
CA MET A 449 -15.57 9.84 6.51
C MET A 449 -15.87 10.93 5.48
N ARG A 450 -17.16 11.17 5.23
CA ARG A 450 -17.60 12.24 4.33
C ARG A 450 -18.08 13.42 5.15
N LEU A 451 -17.21 14.41 5.29
CA LEU A 451 -17.47 15.65 6.00
C LEU A 451 -18.23 16.58 5.06
N LEU A 452 -19.49 16.88 5.39
CA LEU A 452 -20.38 17.74 4.62
C LEU A 452 -20.61 19.06 5.38
N ASP A 453 -20.91 20.14 4.65
CA ASP A 453 -21.37 21.39 5.26
C ASP A 453 -22.79 21.22 5.80
N TRP A 454 -22.91 20.96 7.09
CA TRP A 454 -24.15 21.04 7.86
C TRP A 454 -24.64 22.48 8.00
N TYR A 455 -23.70 23.43 8.08
CA TYR A 455 -24.00 24.85 8.24
C TYR A 455 -23.46 25.67 7.06
N SER A 456 -24.33 26.42 6.38
CA SER A 456 -23.90 27.25 5.23
C SER A 456 -23.03 28.46 5.61
N ASN A 457 -22.88 28.76 6.90
CA ASN A 457 -22.21 29.96 7.39
C ASN A 457 -20.93 29.68 8.20
N ARG A 458 -20.49 28.42 8.29
CA ARG A 458 -19.22 28.05 8.92
C ARG A 458 -18.65 26.79 8.26
N PRO A 459 -17.32 26.66 8.19
CA PRO A 459 -16.70 25.42 7.73
C PRO A 459 -16.94 24.32 8.76
N ASP A 460 -17.36 23.14 8.30
CA ASP A 460 -17.46 21.94 9.13
C ASP A 460 -16.19 21.09 8.91
N ALA A 461 -15.26 21.10 9.86
CA ALA A 461 -14.05 20.27 9.84
C ALA A 461 -14.18 19.11 10.85
N LEU A 462 -13.34 18.07 10.72
CA LEU A 462 -13.12 17.13 11.81
C LEU A 462 -12.28 17.86 12.87
N ASN A 463 -12.86 18.13 14.04
CA ASN A 463 -12.17 18.89 15.08
C ASN A 463 -11.59 17.95 16.14
N ILE A 464 -10.33 18.14 16.48
CA ILE A 464 -9.64 17.48 17.59
C ILE A 464 -9.15 18.58 18.52
N ARG A 465 -9.63 18.57 19.76
CA ARG A 465 -9.39 19.66 20.71
C ARG A 465 -8.93 19.10 22.05
N ALA A 466 -7.83 19.62 22.57
CA ALA A 466 -7.53 19.47 23.99
C ALA A 466 -8.44 20.44 24.79
N VAL A 467 -9.14 19.93 25.80
CA VAL A 467 -10.11 20.73 26.58
C VAL A 467 -9.43 21.66 27.58
N ASP A 468 -8.29 21.25 28.11
CA ASP A 468 -7.53 21.97 29.12
C ASP A 468 -6.23 22.53 28.52
N ASP A 469 -6.05 23.85 28.63
CA ASP A 469 -4.89 24.58 28.14
C ASP A 469 -3.68 24.43 29.09
N ASP A 470 -3.90 24.11 30.37
CA ASP A 470 -2.88 24.05 31.43
C ASP A 470 -2.58 22.59 31.85
N CYS A 471 -2.14 21.75 30.91
CA CYS A 471 -1.72 20.37 31.19
C CYS A 471 -0.21 20.14 31.03
N ALA A 472 0.36 19.31 31.92
CA ALA A 472 1.79 18.98 31.87
C ALA A 472 2.13 18.18 30.58
N PRO A 473 3.33 18.32 29.99
CA PRO A 473 3.65 17.69 28.69
C PRO A 473 3.41 16.17 28.59
N HIS A 474 3.54 15.45 29.70
CA HIS A 474 3.32 14.00 29.77
C HIS A 474 1.85 13.59 29.90
N GLU A 475 0.98 14.54 30.27
CA GLU A 475 -0.47 14.38 30.40
C GLU A 475 -1.21 14.91 29.17
N ARG A 476 -0.50 15.44 28.16
CA ARG A 476 -1.15 15.95 26.96
C ARG A 476 -1.85 14.82 26.19
N PRO A 477 -3.10 15.01 25.74
CA PRO A 477 -3.87 13.97 25.07
C PRO A 477 -3.25 13.60 23.72
N ARG A 478 -3.49 12.35 23.30
CA ARG A 478 -3.02 11.79 22.04
C ARG A 478 -4.16 11.15 21.27
N ILE A 479 -4.14 11.31 19.95
CA ILE A 479 -5.10 10.65 19.06
C ILE A 479 -4.39 9.95 17.90
N VAL A 480 -4.88 8.77 17.56
CA VAL A 480 -4.42 7.97 16.42
C VAL A 480 -5.59 7.78 15.45
N LEU A 481 -5.40 8.11 14.18
CA LEU A 481 -6.31 7.77 13.10
C LEU A 481 -5.64 6.69 12.23
N ASP A 482 -6.24 5.50 12.18
CA ASP A 482 -5.68 4.35 11.45
C ASP A 482 -6.69 3.80 10.44
N GLY A 483 -6.36 3.84 9.14
CA GLY A 483 -7.17 3.18 8.12
C GLY A 483 -8.39 3.91 7.62
N LEU A 484 -8.42 5.21 7.83
CA LEU A 484 -9.57 6.03 7.47
C LEU A 484 -9.34 6.70 6.13
N LEU A 485 -10.41 6.88 5.36
CA LEU A 485 -10.42 7.80 4.24
C LEU A 485 -11.32 8.99 4.58
N VAL A 486 -10.77 10.19 4.63
CA VAL A 486 -11.47 11.43 4.93
C VAL A 486 -11.60 12.26 3.66
N ALA A 487 -12.83 12.65 3.33
CA ALA A 487 -13.17 13.45 2.17
C ALA A 487 -14.19 14.54 2.51
N GLY A 488 -14.23 15.57 1.67
CA GLY A 488 -15.10 16.74 1.77
C GLY A 488 -14.47 17.92 2.48
N ARG A 489 -13.77 17.69 3.61
CA ARG A 489 -13.15 18.73 4.45
C ARG A 489 -11.88 18.20 5.12
N GLY A 490 -11.11 19.11 5.72
CA GLY A 490 -9.88 18.79 6.44
C GLY A 490 -10.07 18.45 7.92
N ILE A 491 -8.95 18.23 8.60
CA ILE A 491 -8.83 18.04 10.05
C ILE A 491 -8.31 19.33 10.68
N ASN A 492 -8.94 19.76 11.77
CA ASN A 492 -8.46 20.87 12.58
C ASN A 492 -8.03 20.36 13.96
N VAL A 493 -6.81 20.69 14.37
CA VAL A 493 -6.24 20.32 15.67
C VAL A 493 -5.93 21.57 16.47
N THR A 494 -6.54 21.69 17.66
CA THR A 494 -6.39 22.86 18.53
C THR A 494 -6.03 22.49 19.97
N GLY A 495 -5.26 23.36 20.64
CA GLY A 495 -4.90 23.22 22.06
C GLY A 495 -3.67 22.33 22.30
N PRO A 496 -3.21 22.18 23.55
CA PRO A 496 -1.94 21.53 23.90
C PRO A 496 -2.00 19.99 23.76
N MET A 497 -1.99 19.51 22.53
CA MET A 497 -1.95 18.10 22.18
C MET A 497 -0.54 17.52 22.37
N GLY A 498 -0.46 16.25 22.76
CA GLY A 498 0.80 15.51 22.93
C GLY A 498 1.25 14.82 21.65
N GLY A 499 0.30 14.46 20.78
CA GLY A 499 0.60 13.88 19.49
C GLY A 499 -0.65 13.53 18.69
N VAL A 500 -0.55 13.68 17.37
CA VAL A 500 -1.55 13.28 16.39
C VAL A 500 -0.88 12.32 15.42
N VAL A 501 -1.37 11.10 15.36
CA VAL A 501 -0.77 10.04 14.53
C VAL A 501 -1.75 9.65 13.43
N LEU A 502 -1.32 9.76 12.17
CA LEU A 502 -2.06 9.29 11.00
C LEU A 502 -1.33 8.08 10.43
N ARG A 503 -1.97 6.92 10.45
CA ARG A 503 -1.46 5.67 9.90
C ARG A 503 -2.38 5.17 8.83
N HIS A 504 -1.82 4.78 7.67
CA HIS A 504 -2.60 4.22 6.57
C HIS A 504 -3.91 4.99 6.34
N THR A 505 -3.84 6.32 6.39
CA THR A 505 -4.99 7.21 6.34
C THR A 505 -4.89 8.03 5.07
N THR A 506 -6.02 8.27 4.42
CA THR A 506 -6.10 9.17 3.27
C THR A 506 -6.92 10.38 3.63
N LEU A 507 -6.28 11.55 3.65
CA LEU A 507 -6.96 12.83 3.56
C LEU A 507 -6.92 13.22 2.09
N VAL A 508 -8.08 13.16 1.41
CA VAL A 508 -8.13 13.34 -0.05
C VAL A 508 -7.53 14.71 -0.42
N PRO A 509 -6.44 14.75 -1.22
CA PRO A 509 -5.87 16.01 -1.70
C PRO A 509 -6.92 16.84 -2.43
N GLY A 510 -7.07 18.10 -2.05
CA GLY A 510 -8.11 18.98 -2.58
C GLY A 510 -9.54 18.68 -2.09
N TRP A 511 -9.67 17.98 -0.94
CA TRP A 511 -10.89 17.56 -0.23
C TRP A 511 -11.80 16.58 -0.98
N SER A 512 -11.99 16.73 -2.28
CA SER A 512 -12.78 15.83 -3.11
C SER A 512 -12.32 15.90 -4.56
N LEU A 513 -12.81 14.97 -5.39
CA LEU A 513 -12.40 14.83 -6.78
C LEU A 513 -13.57 15.05 -7.73
N GLU A 514 -13.29 15.71 -8.86
CA GLU A 514 -14.15 15.75 -10.03
C GLU A 514 -14.03 14.44 -10.84
N PRO A 515 -14.92 14.17 -11.82
CA PRO A 515 -14.90 12.93 -12.61
C PRO A 515 -13.54 12.58 -13.22
N GLU A 516 -12.79 13.56 -13.72
CA GLU A 516 -11.46 13.37 -14.33
C GLU A 516 -10.29 13.41 -13.32
N CYS A 517 -10.58 13.15 -12.04
CA CYS A 517 -9.62 13.18 -10.93
C CYS A 517 -8.98 14.56 -10.70
N GLU A 518 -9.67 15.65 -11.06
CA GLU A 518 -9.26 17.00 -10.68
C GLU A 518 -9.68 17.29 -9.22
N PRO A 519 -8.85 17.96 -8.42
CA PRO A 519 -9.21 18.38 -7.08
C PRO A 519 -10.30 19.46 -7.09
N HIS A 520 -11.32 19.32 -6.24
CA HIS A 520 -12.40 20.31 -6.13
C HIS A 520 -11.97 21.58 -5.39
N SER A 521 -11.17 21.43 -4.33
CA SER A 521 -10.74 22.53 -3.44
C SER A 521 -9.23 22.52 -3.29
N PRO A 522 -8.48 22.84 -4.36
CA PRO A 522 -7.05 22.55 -4.43
C PRO A 522 -6.18 23.50 -3.59
N ASP A 523 -6.72 24.63 -3.13
CA ASP A 523 -6.03 25.60 -2.27
C ASP A 523 -6.28 25.33 -0.77
N GLU A 524 -7.18 24.41 -0.45
CA GLU A 524 -7.65 24.20 0.92
C GLU A 524 -6.80 23.17 1.68
N PRO A 525 -6.40 23.44 2.94
CA PRO A 525 -5.58 22.54 3.72
C PRO A 525 -6.34 21.26 4.13
N SER A 526 -5.66 20.12 4.06
CA SER A 526 -6.15 18.86 4.62
C SER A 526 -5.97 18.80 6.13
N ILE A 527 -4.93 19.44 6.68
CA ILE A 527 -4.69 19.51 8.12
C ILE A 527 -4.37 20.95 8.49
N VAL A 528 -5.07 21.46 9.50
CA VAL A 528 -4.77 22.74 10.13
C VAL A 528 -4.35 22.46 11.57
N LEU A 529 -3.13 22.89 11.91
CA LEU A 529 -2.59 22.85 13.27
C LEU A 529 -2.65 24.26 13.85
N GLU A 530 -3.69 24.57 14.62
CA GLU A 530 -3.92 25.91 15.17
C GLU A 530 -3.60 25.94 16.66
N ARG A 531 -2.58 26.73 17.05
CA ARG A 531 -2.16 26.94 18.45
C ARG A 531 -2.10 25.63 19.23
N THR A 532 -1.32 24.70 18.70
CA THR A 532 -1.18 23.34 19.25
C THR A 532 0.28 23.00 19.46
N THR A 533 0.53 22.12 20.42
CA THR A 533 1.86 21.55 20.71
C THR A 533 2.01 20.13 20.14
N ALA A 534 1.12 19.71 19.25
CA ALA A 534 1.07 18.36 18.71
C ALA A 534 2.36 17.98 17.97
N CYS A 535 2.95 16.83 18.33
CA CYS A 535 3.84 16.10 17.43
C CYS A 535 2.98 15.37 16.39
N LEU A 536 3.04 15.80 15.13
CA LEU A 536 2.30 15.18 14.03
C LEU A 536 3.13 14.05 13.43
N GLN A 537 2.63 12.83 13.46
CA GLN A 537 3.29 11.65 12.89
C GLN A 537 2.44 11.04 11.79
N ILE A 538 3.02 10.86 10.62
CA ILE A 538 2.31 10.40 9.43
C ILE A 538 3.10 9.24 8.84
N GLU A 539 2.45 8.07 8.77
CA GLU A 539 3.05 6.82 8.31
C GLU A 539 2.11 6.15 7.29
N HIS A 540 2.66 5.67 6.17
CA HIS A 540 1.91 4.98 5.10
C HIS A 540 0.64 5.71 4.61
N SER A 541 0.64 7.04 4.61
CA SER A 541 -0.57 7.85 4.44
C SER A 541 -0.49 8.78 3.21
N VAL A 542 -1.67 9.18 2.71
CA VAL A 542 -1.81 10.17 1.64
C VAL A 542 -2.54 11.37 2.21
N LEU A 543 -1.99 12.56 2.05
CA LEU A 543 -2.57 13.78 2.61
C LEU A 543 -2.41 14.94 1.64
N GLY A 544 -3.34 15.90 1.72
CA GLY A 544 -3.17 17.21 1.12
C GLY A 544 -2.36 18.16 2.01
N THR A 545 -2.43 19.45 1.70
CA THR A 545 -1.66 20.52 2.37
C THR A 545 -1.80 20.51 3.90
N ILE A 546 -0.68 20.74 4.59
CA ILE A 546 -0.60 20.99 6.03
C ILE A 546 -0.39 22.49 6.25
N GLU A 547 -1.29 23.12 7.00
CA GLU A 547 -1.15 24.50 7.45
C GLU A 547 -0.85 24.56 8.96
N VAL A 548 0.16 25.35 9.34
CA VAL A 548 0.57 25.53 10.73
C VAL A 548 0.34 26.97 11.16
N ILE A 549 -0.56 27.17 12.12
CA ILE A 549 -0.92 28.46 12.71
C ILE A 549 -0.44 28.46 14.17
N GLY A 550 0.86 28.62 14.39
CA GLY A 550 1.48 28.61 15.71
C GLY A 550 1.79 30.00 16.28
N ASP A 551 2.04 30.08 17.60
CA ASP A 551 2.62 31.26 18.23
C ASP A 551 4.16 31.21 18.13
N GLU A 552 4.71 31.93 17.15
CA GLU A 552 6.16 32.02 16.90
C GLU A 552 6.97 32.61 18.07
N VAL A 553 6.31 33.25 19.04
CA VAL A 553 6.96 33.96 20.17
C VAL A 553 6.92 33.12 21.44
N GLY A 554 5.81 32.44 21.70
CA GLY A 554 5.55 31.73 22.96
C GLY A 554 5.91 30.25 22.98
N GLU A 555 6.00 29.59 21.82
CA GLU A 555 6.11 28.13 21.73
C GLU A 555 7.29 27.66 20.87
N ASP A 556 7.80 26.47 21.18
CA ASP A 556 8.79 25.79 20.35
C ASP A 556 8.16 25.34 19.01
N PRO A 557 8.93 25.25 17.91
CA PRO A 557 8.40 24.81 16.63
C PRO A 557 7.87 23.37 16.69
N LEU A 558 6.75 23.10 16.00
CA LEU A 558 6.09 21.80 16.00
C LEU A 558 6.87 20.72 15.25
N ASP A 559 7.03 19.53 15.84
CA ASP A 559 7.61 18.38 15.14
C ASP A 559 6.59 17.73 14.19
N ILE A 560 6.94 17.67 12.89
CA ILE A 560 6.18 16.98 11.85
C ILE A 560 7.03 15.85 11.27
N HIS A 561 6.62 14.61 11.51
CA HIS A 561 7.25 13.41 11.00
C HIS A 561 6.43 12.85 9.84
N LEU A 562 7.04 12.79 8.65
CA LEU A 562 6.51 12.14 7.46
C LEU A 562 7.35 10.89 7.15
N ARG A 563 6.71 9.73 7.07
CA ARG A 563 7.35 8.46 6.74
C ARG A 563 6.50 7.68 5.74
N ASP A 564 7.11 7.19 4.68
CA ASP A 564 6.46 6.26 3.73
C ASP A 564 5.14 6.80 3.18
N SER A 565 5.07 8.12 2.98
CA SER A 565 3.83 8.87 2.77
C SER A 565 3.93 9.83 1.60
N ILE A 566 2.76 10.24 1.10
CA ILE A 566 2.63 11.24 0.04
C ILE A 566 1.93 12.47 0.61
N LEU A 567 2.60 13.61 0.51
CA LEU A 567 2.05 14.92 0.82
C LEU A 567 1.83 15.68 -0.49
N ASP A 568 0.57 15.92 -0.87
CA ASP A 568 0.18 16.43 -2.18
C ASP A 568 -0.64 17.73 -2.07
N ALA A 569 0.00 18.85 -2.36
CA ALA A 569 -0.64 20.17 -2.48
C ALA A 569 -1.48 20.34 -3.76
N THR A 570 -1.70 19.28 -4.54
CA THR A 570 -2.40 19.25 -5.83
C THR A 570 -1.70 20.00 -6.97
N GLY A 571 -0.46 20.45 -6.74
CA GLY A 571 0.35 21.16 -7.72
C GLY A 571 1.77 21.40 -7.19
N HIS A 572 2.75 21.54 -8.10
CA HIS A 572 4.16 21.70 -7.72
C HIS A 572 4.50 23.08 -7.18
N ASP A 573 3.71 24.09 -7.51
CA ASP A 573 3.84 25.50 -7.17
C ASP A 573 2.92 25.93 -6.00
N ARG A 574 2.19 24.98 -5.42
CA ARG A 574 1.29 25.18 -4.28
C ARG A 574 1.96 24.77 -2.98
N GLU A 575 1.60 25.38 -1.88
CA GLU A 575 2.17 25.09 -0.58
C GLU A 575 1.65 23.76 -0.04
N ALA A 576 2.55 22.80 0.12
CA ALA A 576 2.28 21.50 0.74
C ALA A 576 2.43 21.57 2.27
N LEU A 577 3.36 22.39 2.76
CA LEU A 577 3.53 22.72 4.16
C LEU A 577 3.86 24.21 4.30
N SER A 578 3.02 24.98 4.97
CA SER A 578 3.26 26.40 5.21
C SER A 578 2.51 26.94 6.42
N ALA A 579 2.82 28.18 6.80
CA ALA A 579 1.93 29.00 7.61
C ALA A 579 1.01 29.84 6.69
N PRO A 580 -0.09 30.40 7.20
CA PRO A 580 -0.99 31.26 6.42
C PRO A 580 -0.25 32.36 5.66
N ASP A 581 -0.81 32.77 4.52
CA ASP A 581 -0.19 33.70 3.56
C ASP A 581 1.15 33.20 2.99
N CYS A 582 1.31 31.88 2.84
CA CYS A 582 2.50 31.25 2.27
C CYS A 582 3.79 31.52 3.09
N ARG A 583 3.65 31.77 4.40
CA ARG A 583 4.77 32.05 5.29
C ARG A 583 5.47 30.76 5.70
N LEU A 584 6.62 30.91 6.37
CA LEU A 584 7.36 29.79 6.93
C LEU A 584 6.57 29.21 8.11
N ALA A 585 6.14 27.95 8.02
CA ALA A 585 5.54 27.24 9.12
C ALA A 585 6.50 27.19 10.32
N HIS A 586 6.01 27.49 11.52
CA HIS A 586 6.77 27.31 12.76
C HIS A 586 6.84 25.83 13.15
N ALA A 587 7.52 25.04 12.32
CA ALA A 587 7.61 23.59 12.43
C ALA A 587 9.03 23.07 12.11
N VAL A 588 9.38 21.92 12.69
CA VAL A 588 10.55 21.12 12.35
C VAL A 588 10.09 19.91 11.55
N LEU A 589 10.56 19.82 10.31
CA LEU A 589 10.22 18.71 9.42
C LEU A 589 11.22 17.55 9.54
N HIS A 590 10.70 16.34 9.67
CA HIS A 590 11.42 15.07 9.59
C HIS A 590 10.78 14.23 8.49
N ALA A 591 11.46 14.07 7.35
CA ALA A 591 10.94 13.33 6.20
C ALA A 591 11.80 12.09 5.91
N HIS A 592 11.19 10.91 5.90
CA HIS A 592 11.84 9.67 5.50
C HIS A 592 11.01 9.03 4.39
N ARG A 593 11.64 8.68 3.26
CA ARG A 593 10.99 7.97 2.16
C ARG A 593 9.62 8.58 1.81
N THR A 594 9.60 9.90 1.63
CA THR A 594 8.35 10.66 1.44
C THR A 594 8.37 11.32 0.06
N THR A 595 7.22 11.35 -0.60
CA THR A 595 7.02 12.13 -1.83
C THR A 595 6.21 13.38 -1.50
N VAL A 596 6.78 14.56 -1.76
CA VAL A 596 6.11 15.85 -1.56
C VAL A 596 5.84 16.52 -2.91
N ILE A 597 4.55 16.65 -3.23
CA ILE A 597 4.04 17.37 -4.39
C ILE A 597 3.65 18.77 -3.93
N GLY A 598 4.46 19.78 -4.25
CA GLY A 598 4.28 21.16 -3.79
C GLY A 598 5.48 21.75 -3.07
N GLU A 599 5.39 23.03 -2.74
CA GLU A 599 6.38 23.82 -2.01
C GLU A 599 6.31 23.56 -0.51
N VAL A 600 7.45 23.63 0.16
CA VAL A 600 7.55 23.42 1.61
C VAL A 600 8.23 24.63 2.23
N HIS A 601 7.51 25.35 3.08
CA HIS A 601 7.96 26.52 3.80
C HIS A 601 7.97 26.20 5.29
N THR A 602 9.15 26.01 5.87
CA THR A 602 9.27 25.53 7.26
C THR A 602 10.40 26.19 8.04
N HIS A 603 10.29 26.18 9.37
CA HIS A 603 11.27 26.78 10.28
C HIS A 603 12.60 26.02 10.20
N ALA A 604 12.56 24.69 10.33
CA ALA A 604 13.74 23.83 10.24
C ALA A 604 13.41 22.49 9.56
N VAL A 605 14.45 21.83 9.05
CA VAL A 605 14.37 20.44 8.58
C VAL A 605 15.47 19.70 9.32
N GLU A 606 15.09 18.84 10.26
CA GLU A 606 16.06 18.06 11.03
C GLU A 606 16.68 16.97 10.14
N ILE A 607 15.83 16.26 9.41
CA ILE A 607 16.25 15.25 8.44
C ILE A 607 15.28 15.17 7.27
N ALA A 608 15.82 15.11 6.05
CA ALA A 608 15.08 14.57 4.91
C ALA A 608 15.92 13.50 4.22
N GLU A 609 15.41 12.27 4.17
CA GLU A 609 16.12 11.10 3.68
C GLU A 609 15.31 10.34 2.65
N ASN A 610 15.98 9.87 1.58
CA ASN A 610 15.38 9.04 0.54
C ASN A 610 14.06 9.62 -0.01
N SER A 611 13.92 10.94 0.01
CA SER A 611 12.65 11.64 -0.25
C SER A 611 12.71 12.44 -1.54
N VAL A 612 11.54 12.67 -2.15
CA VAL A 612 11.38 13.45 -3.38
C VAL A 612 10.54 14.68 -3.11
N PHE A 613 11.11 15.86 -3.30
CA PHE A 613 10.39 17.13 -3.26
C PHE A 613 10.26 17.66 -4.69
N THR A 614 9.05 17.94 -5.14
CA THR A 614 8.83 18.45 -6.51
C THR A 614 8.69 19.97 -6.57
N GLY A 615 8.23 20.61 -5.50
CA GLY A 615 8.23 22.06 -5.33
C GLY A 615 9.43 22.55 -4.52
N ARG A 616 9.57 23.88 -4.43
CA ARG A 616 10.71 24.50 -3.75
C ARG A 616 10.66 24.26 -2.24
N LEU A 617 11.82 23.95 -1.66
CA LEU A 617 11.98 23.83 -0.21
C LEU A 617 12.62 25.11 0.35
N GLN A 618 11.89 25.85 1.17
CA GLN A 618 12.34 27.05 1.87
C GLN A 618 12.45 26.81 3.37
N VAL A 619 13.68 26.86 3.88
CA VAL A 619 13.98 26.60 5.30
C VAL A 619 14.57 27.85 5.96
N ALA A 620 14.01 28.25 7.10
CA ALA A 620 14.48 29.41 7.86
C ALA A 620 15.85 29.16 8.51
N ARG A 621 15.96 28.10 9.32
CA ARG A 621 17.15 27.71 10.10
C ARG A 621 17.95 26.62 9.40
N ARG A 622 18.79 27.03 8.45
CA ARG A 622 19.64 26.12 7.65
C ARG A 622 20.84 25.52 8.38
N GLY A 623 21.11 25.98 9.61
CA GLY A 623 22.19 25.46 10.45
C GLY A 623 21.83 24.18 11.21
N ILE A 624 20.54 23.80 11.20
CA ILE A 624 19.99 22.62 11.85
C ILE A 624 19.71 21.56 10.78
N GLY A 625 20.00 20.31 11.11
CA GLY A 625 19.68 19.15 10.30
C GLY A 625 20.42 19.01 8.96
N CYS A 626 19.97 18.03 8.16
CA CYS A 626 20.52 17.76 6.83
C CYS A 626 19.52 17.07 5.89
N LEU A 627 19.76 17.20 4.58
CA LEU A 627 19.14 16.38 3.56
C LEU A 627 20.13 15.34 3.08
N ARG A 628 19.70 14.08 2.96
CA ARG A 628 20.51 12.98 2.45
C ARG A 628 19.76 12.16 1.41
N TYR A 629 20.45 11.76 0.33
CA TYR A 629 19.91 10.85 -0.70
C TYR A 629 18.51 11.22 -1.20
N SER A 630 18.24 12.52 -1.31
CA SER A 630 16.93 13.07 -1.63
C SER A 630 16.99 13.95 -2.87
N TYR A 631 15.88 14.09 -3.57
CA TYR A 631 15.73 15.05 -4.67
C TYR A 631 15.09 16.34 -4.15
N VAL A 632 15.71 17.48 -4.45
CA VAL A 632 15.13 18.81 -4.20
C VAL A 632 15.36 19.71 -5.40
N PRO A 633 14.36 20.48 -5.86
CA PRO A 633 14.50 21.33 -7.04
C PRO A 633 15.55 22.43 -6.86
N THR A 634 16.12 22.87 -7.98
CA THR A 634 17.03 24.02 -8.01
C THR A 634 16.31 25.28 -7.52
N GLY A 635 17.05 26.19 -6.87
CA GLY A 635 16.47 27.39 -6.24
C GLY A 635 15.96 27.19 -4.80
N SER A 636 15.90 25.95 -4.31
CA SER A 636 15.51 25.66 -2.92
C SER A 636 16.55 26.13 -1.90
N ARG A 637 16.09 26.69 -0.77
CA ARG A 637 16.89 27.14 0.38
C ARG A 637 16.85 26.07 1.48
N THR A 638 17.81 25.16 1.48
CA THR A 638 17.84 23.99 2.38
C THR A 638 19.00 24.04 3.38
N PRO A 639 18.99 23.20 4.44
CA PRO A 639 20.20 22.90 5.21
C PRO A 639 21.21 22.09 4.37
N ARG A 640 22.24 21.55 5.03
CA ARG A 640 23.33 20.80 4.37
C ARG A 640 22.79 19.63 3.58
N ARG A 641 23.29 19.44 2.36
CA ARG A 641 22.91 18.36 1.45
C ARG A 641 24.04 17.33 1.37
N HIS A 642 23.68 16.05 1.45
CA HIS A 642 24.58 14.93 1.32
C HIS A 642 24.07 13.97 0.24
N ARG A 643 24.79 13.90 -0.89
CA ARG A 643 24.43 13.05 -2.04
C ARG A 643 23.02 13.29 -2.61
N CYS A 644 22.48 14.49 -2.43
CA CYS A 644 21.20 14.90 -2.99
C CYS A 644 21.29 15.10 -4.51
N ARG A 645 20.14 15.06 -5.18
CA ARG A 645 19.96 15.49 -6.58
C ARG A 645 19.21 16.83 -6.61
N PRO A 646 19.52 17.71 -7.59
CA PRO A 646 20.43 17.54 -8.73
C PRO A 646 21.89 17.91 -8.47
N ASP A 647 22.34 18.10 -7.21
CA ASP A 647 23.71 18.55 -6.89
C ASP A 647 24.82 17.65 -7.50
N LEU A 648 24.61 16.33 -7.52
CA LEU A 648 25.56 15.37 -8.11
C LEU A 648 25.41 15.22 -9.63
N THR A 649 24.21 15.42 -10.17
CA THR A 649 23.91 15.26 -11.60
C THR A 649 22.94 16.37 -12.02
N PRO A 650 23.44 17.49 -12.57
CA PRO A 650 22.60 18.57 -13.06
C PRO A 650 21.65 18.10 -14.17
N GLY A 651 20.44 18.67 -14.22
CA GLY A 651 19.45 18.38 -15.27
C GLY A 651 18.55 17.17 -15.02
N VAL A 652 18.71 16.48 -13.88
CA VAL A 652 17.81 15.40 -13.45
C VAL A 652 16.55 15.98 -12.82
N GLN A 653 15.38 15.46 -13.21
CA GLN A 653 14.08 15.80 -12.63
C GLN A 653 13.24 14.52 -12.44
N PRO A 654 12.41 14.45 -11.39
CA PRO A 654 11.51 13.33 -11.17
C PRO A 654 10.43 13.33 -12.23
N LEU A 655 10.22 12.16 -12.83
CA LEU A 655 9.10 11.89 -13.72
C LEU A 655 8.19 10.91 -13.02
N PHE A 656 6.93 11.29 -12.84
CA PHE A 656 5.90 10.44 -12.27
C PHE A 656 5.03 9.83 -13.36
N ALA A 657 4.57 8.60 -13.14
CA ALA A 657 3.58 7.97 -14.02
C ALA A 657 2.22 8.69 -13.92
N ALA A 658 1.82 9.09 -12.71
CA ALA A 658 0.72 10.02 -12.48
C ALA A 658 0.93 10.81 -11.18
N VAL A 659 0.51 12.07 -11.17
CA VAL A 659 0.57 12.97 -10.00
C VAL A 659 -0.81 13.27 -9.42
N ARG A 660 -1.88 12.79 -10.05
CA ARG A 660 -3.26 13.08 -9.62
C ARG A 660 -3.80 11.94 -8.77
N TYR A 661 -4.25 12.26 -7.56
CA TYR A 661 -4.89 11.29 -6.69
C TYR A 661 -6.17 10.73 -7.37
N GLY A 662 -6.43 9.43 -7.18
CA GLY A 662 -7.52 8.70 -7.86
C GLY A 662 -7.08 7.97 -9.13
N THR A 663 -5.90 8.27 -9.68
CA THR A 663 -5.34 7.51 -10.81
C THR A 663 -4.57 6.26 -10.34
N PRO A 664 -4.54 5.15 -11.10
CA PRO A 664 -3.91 3.90 -10.65
C PRO A 664 -2.39 3.99 -10.36
N TRP A 665 -1.67 4.87 -11.06
CA TRP A 665 -0.22 5.04 -10.93
C TRP A 665 0.18 6.23 -10.04
N TYR A 666 -0.76 6.75 -9.26
CA TYR A 666 -0.55 7.95 -8.43
C TYR A 666 0.72 7.86 -7.58
N GLY A 667 1.55 8.91 -7.67
CA GLY A 667 2.75 9.12 -6.86
C GLY A 667 3.95 8.23 -7.23
N GLN A 668 3.81 7.32 -8.19
CA GLN A 668 4.88 6.40 -8.60
C GLN A 668 5.80 7.06 -9.62
N LEU A 669 7.10 6.81 -9.51
CA LEU A 669 8.04 7.21 -10.55
C LEU A 669 7.75 6.44 -11.85
N ALA A 670 7.81 7.14 -12.97
CA ALA A 670 7.64 6.55 -14.30
C ALA A 670 8.81 5.63 -14.65
N ASP A 671 8.61 4.69 -15.57
CA ASP A 671 9.68 3.78 -16.02
C ASP A 671 10.83 4.50 -16.72
N GLY A 672 10.52 5.59 -17.42
CA GLY A 672 11.50 6.48 -18.02
C GLY A 672 12.13 7.50 -17.06
N CYS A 673 11.82 7.45 -15.77
CA CYS A 673 12.44 8.31 -14.76
C CYS A 673 13.95 8.04 -14.72
N PRO A 674 14.81 9.07 -14.60
CA PRO A 674 16.26 8.89 -14.57
C PRO A 674 16.71 7.89 -13.50
N GLU A 675 17.69 7.05 -13.84
CA GLU A 675 18.25 6.03 -12.94
C GLU A 675 18.83 6.66 -11.66
N GLU A 676 19.29 7.91 -11.71
CA GLU A 676 19.76 8.66 -10.55
C GLU A 676 18.69 8.88 -9.47
N LEU A 677 17.41 8.79 -9.84
CA LEU A 677 16.27 8.88 -8.92
C LEU A 677 15.68 7.51 -8.62
N ARG A 678 15.56 6.65 -9.64
CA ARG A 678 15.11 5.27 -9.47
C ARG A 678 16.05 4.44 -8.59
N ARG A 679 17.34 4.79 -8.51
CA ARG A 679 18.35 4.11 -7.67
C ARG A 679 19.11 5.06 -6.75
N GLY A 680 18.47 6.19 -6.46
CA GLY A 680 19.12 7.33 -5.83
C GLY A 680 19.24 7.23 -4.30
N ALA A 681 18.48 6.32 -3.68
CA ALA A 681 18.46 6.15 -2.24
C ALA A 681 19.79 5.62 -1.69
N ASP A 682 19.97 5.68 -0.37
CA ASP A 682 21.18 5.22 0.31
C ASP A 682 21.49 3.74 0.09
N ASP A 683 20.45 2.90 0.10
CA ASP A 683 20.49 1.47 -0.19
C ASP A 683 20.39 1.13 -1.69
N GLY A 684 20.19 2.14 -2.54
CA GLY A 684 20.07 2.02 -4.00
C GLY A 684 18.66 1.73 -4.51
N ALA A 685 17.64 1.75 -3.65
CA ALA A 685 16.25 1.73 -4.07
C ALA A 685 15.81 3.09 -4.64
N GLU A 686 14.54 3.16 -5.03
CA GLU A 686 13.95 4.40 -5.52
C GLU A 686 13.75 5.41 -4.39
N MET A 687 13.85 6.70 -4.72
CA MET A 687 13.51 7.77 -3.78
C MET A 687 11.99 7.97 -3.73
N GLY A 688 11.45 8.34 -2.57
CA GLY A 688 10.05 8.71 -2.37
C GLY A 688 9.24 7.68 -1.60
N ALA A 689 7.92 7.85 -1.61
CA ALA A 689 6.95 7.07 -0.83
C ALA A 689 6.92 5.56 -1.15
N PHE A 690 7.44 5.15 -2.31
CA PHE A 690 7.44 3.77 -2.79
C PHE A 690 8.80 3.07 -2.62
N HIS A 691 9.74 3.69 -1.90
CA HIS A 691 11.10 3.18 -1.67
C HIS A 691 11.14 1.71 -1.24
N ASP A 692 10.33 1.33 -0.24
CA ASP A 692 10.32 -0.01 0.35
C ASP A 692 9.71 -1.09 -0.57
N LEU A 693 9.25 -0.73 -1.77
CA LEU A 693 8.90 -1.72 -2.79
C LEU A 693 10.13 -2.34 -3.47
N TYR A 694 11.30 -1.72 -3.35
CA TYR A 694 12.57 -2.20 -3.92
C TYR A 694 12.46 -2.57 -5.41
N ARG A 695 11.68 -1.80 -6.18
CA ARG A 695 11.39 -2.11 -7.59
C ARG A 695 12.63 -2.25 -8.46
N PRO A 696 13.67 -1.38 -8.37
CA PRO A 696 14.88 -1.53 -9.17
C PRO A 696 15.62 -2.84 -8.88
N GLN A 697 15.68 -3.24 -7.62
CA GLN A 697 16.34 -4.49 -7.19
C GLN A 697 15.56 -5.72 -7.69
N ARG A 698 14.23 -5.71 -7.54
CA ARG A 698 13.35 -6.75 -8.07
C ARG A 698 13.46 -6.87 -9.59
N GLU A 699 13.56 -5.75 -10.30
CA GLU A 699 13.79 -5.71 -11.75
C GLU A 699 15.15 -6.32 -12.13
N ASP A 700 16.22 -5.98 -11.41
CA ASP A 700 17.55 -6.55 -11.67
C ASP A 700 17.60 -8.05 -11.40
N GLY A 701 16.96 -8.48 -10.31
CA GLY A 701 16.78 -9.89 -9.98
C GLY A 701 16.06 -10.64 -11.09
N LEU A 702 14.94 -10.09 -11.55
CA LEU A 702 14.16 -10.66 -12.65
C LEU A 702 14.98 -10.72 -13.94
N ARG A 703 15.70 -9.66 -14.30
CA ARG A 703 16.59 -9.62 -15.47
C ARG A 703 17.69 -10.69 -15.38
N ALA A 704 18.31 -10.84 -14.23
CA ALA A 704 19.35 -11.86 -14.00
C ALA A 704 18.79 -13.29 -14.18
N ARG A 705 17.59 -13.55 -13.64
CA ARG A 705 16.93 -14.86 -13.75
C ARG A 705 16.42 -15.13 -15.16
N LEU A 706 15.87 -14.13 -15.86
CA LEU A 706 15.51 -14.27 -17.26
C LEU A 706 16.72 -14.65 -18.11
N ALA A 707 17.88 -14.01 -17.92
CA ALA A 707 19.11 -14.39 -18.60
C ALA A 707 19.57 -15.82 -18.25
N GLU A 708 19.33 -16.29 -17.03
CA GLU A 708 19.66 -17.66 -16.62
C GLU A 708 18.71 -18.70 -17.22
N TYR A 709 17.40 -18.45 -17.29
CA TYR A 709 16.39 -19.45 -17.62
C TYR A 709 15.88 -19.43 -19.07
N THR A 710 16.20 -18.37 -19.82
CA THR A 710 15.84 -18.25 -21.24
C THR A 710 16.74 -19.14 -22.12
N PRO A 711 16.22 -19.75 -23.20
CA PRO A 711 17.04 -20.50 -24.15
C PRO A 711 18.14 -19.66 -24.81
N ALA A 712 19.27 -20.28 -25.16
CA ALA A 712 20.36 -19.58 -25.82
C ALA A 712 19.93 -18.98 -27.17
N GLY A 713 20.35 -17.74 -27.43
CA GLY A 713 20.01 -17.02 -28.67
C GLY A 713 18.61 -16.42 -28.69
N THR A 714 17.90 -16.42 -27.55
CA THR A 714 16.62 -15.74 -27.35
C THR A 714 16.84 -14.47 -26.52
N ASP A 715 16.22 -13.37 -26.92
CA ASP A 715 16.26 -12.08 -26.21
C ASP A 715 14.98 -11.95 -25.39
N ALA A 716 15.09 -12.00 -24.05
CA ALA A 716 13.94 -11.87 -23.13
C ALA A 716 13.87 -10.44 -22.56
N GLY A 717 12.85 -9.69 -22.96
CA GLY A 717 12.59 -8.33 -22.49
C GLY A 717 11.51 -8.26 -21.42
N ILE A 718 11.67 -7.36 -20.45
CA ILE A 718 10.64 -7.02 -19.45
C ILE A 718 9.87 -5.81 -19.95
N PHE A 719 8.54 -5.93 -20.04
CA PHE A 719 7.63 -4.86 -20.45
C PHE A 719 6.68 -4.53 -19.30
N PHE A 720 6.74 -3.33 -18.76
CA PHE A 720 5.81 -2.91 -17.72
C PHE A 720 4.46 -2.55 -18.33
N VAL A 721 3.40 -3.13 -17.81
CA VAL A 721 2.03 -2.76 -18.18
C VAL A 721 1.68 -1.48 -17.42
N THR A 722 1.46 -0.40 -18.17
CA THR A 722 1.16 0.96 -17.70
C THR A 722 -0.01 1.55 -18.47
#